data_AF-A0A9C9TBE1-F1
#
_entry.id   AF-A0A9C9TBE1-F1
#
_cell.length_a   1.000
_cell.length_b   1.000
_cell.length_c   1.000
_cell.angle_alpha   90.00
_cell.angle_beta   90.00
_cell.angle_gamma   90.00
#
_symmetry.space_group_name_H-M   'P 1'
#
loop_
_entity.id
_entity.type
_entity.pdbx_description
1 polymer ?
#
loop_
_entity_poly.entity_id
_entity_poly.type
_entity_poly.pdbx_seq_one_letter_code
_entity_poly.pdbx_strand_id
1 'polypeptide(L)'
;MKTRAWMCWVGLVVSLILTGLVSVGGRRAQMAAFSDLDTPLSGQAVWEGDWEFSALGADPGEEDSQTEAARVTIPFTGTALALRVRRGAYRGNLWVSVDGEPANLLPQVCQDGTCSAYLVLTAPDYTPRVETVPVADGLGEGVHKALIVADRGWEQWPLVGWSAGRASGAQVYRWAAAGLAVLGLLCLVGGMGWGVARIEDVAAKESDAAVSGRQRPLRLPGAVLVALVIAAVFYVSPWPSLTLVSGLALAGLVLWRLDFGLALVAATAPFYRYPRPLGEKAFSMAEILVLLCLLSWTIKNVGYLRSPNRWLFRLRWLDWAVVGLALVAVVSTGMADFRHVALRELRVVVLEPALFYLMLRTARLDGKRMWLIVDGFVLGAVLVAVVGLGQYAGGINLITAEEGFRRLRSVYGSPNNAALYLGRSLPLLVAVALFGASRTRRALYGAAILPVGAAILLTFSKGALILGLPLSLLALGLLAGGRWLWVSLGAVAAAAGAAIPLLRTPRFASLFDTRGGTTFFRLQLWQSSWAMWRDHPWFGVGPDNFLYQYRGRYILPAAWQEPDLSHPHNILLDYGCRLGLYGLVVGLGLQAAFWRVALPLRRLSDRDRRALALGLMGGMVNMLAHGLVDVSYFVIDLAFAFFLALGVVEWLASDR
;
A
#
# COMPACT_ATOMS: atom_id res chain seq x y z
N MET A 1 -2.61 -34.64 5.93
CA MET A 1 -2.92 -33.39 5.20
C MET A 1 -2.34 -32.13 5.86
N LYS A 2 -2.48 -31.93 7.18
CA LYS A 2 -1.77 -30.87 7.94
C LYS A 2 -0.25 -30.86 7.70
N THR A 3 0.35 -32.03 7.52
CA THR A 3 1.76 -32.23 7.15
C THR A 3 2.12 -31.64 5.79
N ARG A 4 1.25 -31.73 4.77
CA ARG A 4 1.52 -31.21 3.42
C ARG A 4 1.48 -29.68 3.37
N ALA A 5 0.47 -29.07 4.00
CA ALA A 5 0.41 -27.62 4.12
C ALA A 5 1.60 -27.07 4.91
N TRP A 6 1.98 -27.72 6.01
CA TRP A 6 3.16 -27.36 6.79
C TRP A 6 4.46 -27.48 5.96
N MET A 7 4.63 -28.55 5.18
CA MET A 7 5.76 -28.69 4.25
C MET A 7 5.79 -27.58 3.20
N CYS A 8 4.64 -27.17 2.66
CA CYS A 8 4.56 -26.02 1.75
C CYS A 8 4.98 -24.71 2.42
N TRP A 9 4.58 -24.46 3.67
CA TRP A 9 4.98 -23.25 4.40
C TRP A 9 6.48 -23.25 4.76
N VAL A 10 7.03 -24.39 5.17
CA VAL A 10 8.48 -24.53 5.40
C VAL A 10 9.25 -24.35 4.09
N GLY A 11 8.82 -25.00 3.01
CA GLY A 11 9.40 -24.87 1.68
C GLY A 11 9.33 -23.44 1.15
N LEU A 12 8.25 -22.71 1.44
CA LEU A 12 8.12 -21.29 1.14
C LEU A 12 9.20 -20.48 1.86
N VAL A 13 9.32 -20.61 3.19
CA VAL A 13 10.31 -19.85 3.97
C VAL A 13 11.73 -20.09 3.45
N VAL A 14 12.10 -21.35 3.23
CA VAL A 14 13.43 -21.70 2.68
C VAL A 14 13.64 -21.08 1.30
N SER A 15 12.65 -21.20 0.40
CA SER A 15 12.74 -20.65 -0.95
C SER A 15 12.85 -19.13 -0.97
N LEU A 16 12.09 -18.42 -0.11
CA LEU A 16 12.15 -16.97 0.00
C LEU A 16 13.55 -16.50 0.43
N ILE A 17 14.13 -17.15 1.46
CA ILE A 17 15.47 -16.83 1.96
C ILE A 17 16.52 -17.06 0.87
N LEU A 18 16.50 -18.23 0.22
CA LEU A 18 17.47 -18.57 -0.82
C LEU A 18 17.34 -17.64 -2.04
N THR A 19 16.12 -17.32 -2.47
CA THR A 19 15.90 -16.38 -3.58
C THR A 19 16.50 -15.00 -3.25
N GLY A 20 16.30 -14.53 -2.02
CA GLY A 20 16.88 -13.27 -1.55
C GLY A 20 18.42 -13.29 -1.52
N LEU A 21 19.02 -14.34 -0.97
CA LEU A 21 20.48 -14.50 -0.91
C LEU A 21 21.10 -14.54 -2.30
N VAL A 22 20.54 -15.31 -3.23
CA VAL A 22 21.02 -15.41 -4.61
C VAL A 22 20.89 -14.07 -5.34
N SER A 23 19.79 -13.35 -5.13
CA SER A 23 19.56 -12.03 -5.73
C SER A 23 20.56 -10.97 -5.23
N VAL A 24 20.88 -10.99 -3.93
CA VAL A 24 21.92 -10.12 -3.35
C VAL A 24 23.30 -10.50 -3.86
N GLY A 25 23.61 -11.80 -3.97
CA GLY A 25 24.85 -12.30 -4.55
C GLY A 25 25.06 -11.83 -5.99
N GLY A 26 24.02 -11.92 -6.82
CA GLY A 26 24.05 -11.46 -8.21
C GLY A 26 24.31 -9.96 -8.33
N ARG A 27 23.65 -9.12 -7.52
CA ARG A 27 23.89 -7.66 -7.51
C ARG A 27 25.33 -7.32 -7.12
N ARG A 28 25.89 -8.00 -6.12
CA ARG A 28 27.30 -7.80 -5.71
C ARG A 28 28.28 -8.23 -6.79
N ALA A 29 28.03 -9.38 -7.42
CA ALA A 29 28.86 -9.87 -8.52
C ALA A 29 28.85 -8.87 -9.70
N GLN A 30 27.69 -8.29 -10.03
CA GLN A 30 27.57 -7.28 -11.07
C GLN A 30 28.40 -6.02 -10.76
N MET A 31 28.32 -5.49 -9.54
CA MET A 31 29.08 -4.29 -9.17
C MET A 31 30.59 -4.56 -9.10
N ALA A 32 31.01 -5.77 -8.72
CA ALA A 32 32.42 -6.16 -8.69
C ALA A 32 33.07 -6.25 -10.08
N ALA A 33 32.27 -6.27 -11.16
CA ALA A 33 32.77 -6.32 -12.54
C ALA A 33 33.39 -4.99 -13.02
N PHE A 34 33.21 -3.91 -12.27
CA PHE A 34 33.60 -2.55 -12.65
C PHE A 34 34.70 -2.03 -11.72
N SER A 35 35.96 -2.40 -11.99
CA SER A 35 37.13 -1.99 -11.19
C SER A 35 37.90 -0.81 -11.79
N ASP A 36 37.94 -0.73 -13.12
CA ASP A 36 38.75 0.24 -13.84
C ASP A 36 37.91 1.47 -14.15
N LEU A 37 38.44 2.67 -13.90
CA LEU A 37 37.69 3.91 -14.08
C LEU A 37 38.42 4.84 -15.04
N ASP A 38 37.83 5.03 -16.20
CA ASP A 38 38.18 6.09 -17.12
C ASP A 38 37.46 7.38 -16.74
N THR A 39 38.10 8.51 -17.03
CA THR A 39 37.55 9.84 -16.81
C THR A 39 37.41 10.57 -18.14
N PRO A 40 36.62 11.66 -18.21
CA PRO A 40 36.56 12.51 -19.40
C PRO A 40 37.91 13.02 -19.89
N LEU A 41 38.91 13.13 -19.00
CA LEU A 41 40.26 13.59 -19.30
C LEU A 41 41.19 12.47 -19.83
N SER A 42 40.71 11.23 -19.94
CA SER A 42 41.49 10.08 -20.43
C SER A 42 41.83 10.14 -21.92
N GLY A 43 41.16 11.00 -22.70
CA GLY A 43 41.38 11.15 -24.14
C GLY A 43 40.84 10.01 -25.01
N GLN A 44 40.11 9.06 -24.44
CA GLN A 44 39.56 7.92 -25.19
C GLN A 44 38.22 8.22 -25.88
N ALA A 45 37.44 9.15 -25.34
CA ALA A 45 36.09 9.46 -25.82
C ALA A 45 36.07 10.60 -26.84
N VAL A 46 35.12 10.55 -27.77
CA VAL A 46 34.88 11.60 -28.77
C VAL A 46 33.70 12.44 -28.30
N TRP A 47 33.92 13.75 -28.15
CA TRP A 47 32.95 14.71 -27.62
C TRP A 47 32.41 15.61 -28.74
N GLU A 48 31.11 15.83 -28.75
CA GLU A 48 30.40 16.71 -29.69
C GLU A 48 29.42 17.60 -28.91
N GLY A 49 29.18 18.81 -29.41
CA GLY A 49 28.39 19.83 -28.70
C GLY A 49 29.18 20.54 -27.60
N ASP A 50 28.49 21.35 -26.80
CA ASP A 50 29.13 22.15 -25.75
C ASP A 50 29.41 21.31 -24.48
N TRP A 51 30.68 21.20 -24.12
CA TRP A 51 31.16 20.48 -22.95
C TRP A 51 32.28 21.25 -22.24
N GLU A 52 32.15 21.39 -20.92
CA GLU A 52 33.24 21.78 -20.04
C GLU A 52 33.87 20.57 -19.35
N PHE A 53 35.18 20.64 -19.09
CA PHE A 53 35.93 19.54 -18.49
C PHE A 53 36.70 20.00 -17.25
N SER A 54 36.63 19.21 -16.18
CA SER A 54 37.41 19.45 -14.97
C SER A 54 37.72 18.14 -14.24
N ALA A 55 38.42 18.24 -13.11
CA ALA A 55 38.61 17.11 -12.20
C ALA A 55 37.29 16.55 -11.64
N LEU A 56 36.18 17.30 -11.73
CA LEU A 56 34.86 16.87 -11.29
C LEU A 56 34.13 15.98 -12.30
N GLY A 57 34.54 16.00 -13.57
CA GLY A 57 33.90 15.29 -14.68
C GLY A 57 33.75 16.16 -15.93
N ALA A 58 32.81 15.78 -16.78
CA ALA A 58 32.34 16.53 -17.93
C ALA A 58 30.98 17.15 -17.62
N ASP A 59 30.81 18.41 -17.98
CA ASP A 59 29.60 19.20 -17.77
C ASP A 59 29.02 19.64 -19.12
N PRO A 60 27.76 19.31 -19.43
CA PRO A 60 27.14 19.75 -20.68
C PRO A 60 26.75 21.23 -20.60
N GLY A 61 26.82 21.94 -21.72
CA GLY A 61 26.33 23.32 -21.82
C GLY A 61 24.81 23.47 -21.61
N GLU A 62 24.37 24.68 -21.29
CA GLU A 62 22.94 25.06 -21.20
C GLU A 62 22.41 25.36 -22.61
N GLU A 63 21.86 24.37 -23.31
CA GLU A 63 21.35 24.55 -24.68
C GLU A 63 19.92 24.03 -24.87
N ASP A 64 19.11 24.79 -25.61
CA ASP A 64 17.65 24.65 -25.72
C ASP A 64 17.17 23.70 -26.85
N SER A 65 18.08 23.13 -27.66
CA SER A 65 17.73 22.32 -28.86
C SER A 65 18.27 20.88 -28.83
N GLN A 66 17.44 19.87 -29.16
CA GLN A 66 17.85 18.45 -29.27
C GLN A 66 18.88 18.20 -30.39
N THR A 67 18.96 19.11 -31.35
CA THR A 67 19.87 19.05 -32.50
C THR A 67 21.32 19.37 -32.14
N GLU A 68 21.56 20.17 -31.11
CA GLU A 68 22.89 20.58 -30.63
C GLU A 68 23.26 19.94 -29.28
N ALA A 69 22.39 19.06 -28.76
CA ALA A 69 22.60 18.39 -27.47
C ALA A 69 24.01 17.80 -27.32
N ALA A 70 24.61 18.03 -26.16
CA ALA A 70 25.94 17.57 -25.80
C ALA A 70 26.03 16.03 -25.84
N ARG A 71 26.91 15.51 -26.69
CA ARG A 71 27.07 14.08 -26.99
C ARG A 71 28.47 13.61 -26.70
N VAL A 72 28.58 12.36 -26.26
CA VAL A 72 29.88 11.68 -26.15
C VAL A 72 29.78 10.25 -26.64
N THR A 73 30.74 9.87 -27.48
CA THR A 73 30.95 8.50 -27.94
C THR A 73 32.14 7.90 -27.21
N ILE A 74 31.89 6.87 -26.41
CA ILE A 74 32.87 6.18 -25.59
C ILE A 74 33.18 4.81 -26.21
N PRO A 75 34.38 4.60 -26.76
CA PRO A 75 34.83 3.26 -27.11
C PRO A 75 35.19 2.48 -25.84
N PHE A 76 34.80 1.22 -25.77
CA PHE A 76 35.22 0.34 -24.67
C PHE A 76 35.39 -1.10 -25.13
N THR A 77 36.17 -1.88 -24.39
CA THR A 77 36.37 -3.31 -24.65
C THR A 77 35.89 -4.10 -23.44
N GLY A 78 35.07 -5.11 -23.66
CA GLY A 78 34.52 -5.96 -22.59
C GLY A 78 33.10 -6.41 -22.91
N THR A 79 32.38 -6.84 -21.88
CA THR A 79 31.01 -7.37 -22.02
C THR A 79 29.98 -6.60 -21.20
N ALA A 80 30.40 -5.56 -20.48
CA ALA A 80 29.54 -4.71 -19.67
C ALA A 80 30.08 -3.26 -19.61
N LEU A 81 29.17 -2.31 -19.37
CA LEU A 81 29.48 -0.88 -19.21
C LEU A 81 28.72 -0.31 -18.01
N ALA A 82 29.43 0.48 -17.21
CA ALA A 82 28.85 1.33 -16.17
C ALA A 82 29.27 2.78 -16.34
N LEU A 83 28.37 3.71 -16.00
CA LEU A 83 28.66 5.14 -15.96
C LEU A 83 28.83 5.58 -14.52
N ARG A 84 29.91 6.31 -14.25
CA ARG A 84 30.09 7.01 -12.98
C ARG A 84 29.50 8.40 -13.13
N VAL A 85 28.41 8.64 -12.42
CA VAL A 85 27.62 9.86 -12.55
C VAL A 85 27.54 10.61 -11.24
N ARG A 86 27.52 11.93 -11.33
CA ARG A 86 27.08 12.77 -10.22
C ARG A 86 25.56 12.86 -10.29
N ARG A 87 24.92 12.73 -9.14
CA ARG A 87 23.46 12.82 -8.98
C ARG A 87 23.15 13.72 -7.82
N GLY A 88 22.02 14.42 -7.85
CA GLY A 88 21.67 15.37 -6.79
C GLY A 88 20.25 15.89 -6.87
N ALA A 89 20.01 17.03 -6.21
CA ALA A 89 18.72 17.72 -6.18
C ALA A 89 18.47 18.57 -7.44
N TYR A 90 18.69 18.00 -8.61
CA TYR A 90 18.50 18.66 -9.90
C TYR A 90 17.87 17.72 -10.91
N ARG A 91 17.35 18.29 -11.99
CA ARG A 91 16.76 17.55 -13.12
C ARG A 91 17.80 17.42 -14.23
N GLY A 92 18.00 16.18 -14.68
CA GLY A 92 18.75 15.88 -15.89
C GLY A 92 18.68 14.39 -16.20
N ASN A 93 18.90 14.04 -17.46
CA ASN A 93 18.94 12.66 -17.92
C ASN A 93 20.16 12.46 -18.84
N LEU A 94 20.71 11.25 -18.82
CA LEU A 94 21.63 10.79 -19.85
C LEU A 94 20.93 9.72 -20.68
N TRP A 95 20.74 9.97 -21.97
CA TRP A 95 20.27 8.96 -22.92
C TRP A 95 21.44 8.09 -23.33
N VAL A 96 21.31 6.77 -23.21
CA VAL A 96 22.44 5.84 -23.41
C VAL A 96 22.07 4.76 -24.41
N SER A 97 22.92 4.59 -25.42
CA SER A 97 22.87 3.47 -26.36
C SER A 97 24.24 2.82 -26.47
N VAL A 98 24.27 1.52 -26.77
CA VAL A 98 25.48 0.73 -27.03
C VAL A 98 25.30 0.06 -28.39
N ASP A 99 26.22 0.33 -29.31
CA ASP A 99 26.19 -0.16 -30.70
C ASP A 99 24.88 0.17 -31.44
N GLY A 100 24.30 1.33 -31.15
CA GLY A 100 23.04 1.79 -31.74
C GLY A 100 21.78 1.26 -31.04
N GLU A 101 21.91 0.32 -30.11
CA GLU A 101 20.79 -0.24 -29.35
C GLU A 101 20.64 0.42 -27.97
N PRO A 102 19.41 0.55 -27.43
CA PRO A 102 19.20 1.12 -26.11
C PRO A 102 19.91 0.31 -25.02
N ALA A 103 20.58 1.00 -24.09
CA ALA A 103 21.28 0.36 -22.99
C ALA A 103 20.34 -0.55 -22.18
N ASN A 104 20.68 -1.84 -22.08
CA ASN A 104 19.75 -2.90 -21.68
C ASN A 104 19.49 -3.00 -20.16
N LEU A 105 20.22 -2.26 -19.33
CA LEU A 105 20.00 -2.19 -17.87
C LEU A 105 19.30 -0.91 -17.41
N LEU A 106 19.01 0.00 -18.33
CA LEU A 106 18.33 1.25 -18.04
C LEU A 106 16.83 1.17 -18.40
N PRO A 107 15.98 1.95 -17.73
CA PRO A 107 14.59 2.14 -18.17
C PRO A 107 14.55 2.67 -19.61
N GLN A 108 13.56 2.18 -20.36
CA GLN A 108 13.40 2.48 -21.78
C GLN A 108 12.05 3.14 -22.04
N VAL A 109 12.05 4.13 -22.93
CA VAL A 109 10.84 4.73 -23.49
C VAL A 109 10.78 4.36 -24.96
N CYS A 110 9.68 3.75 -25.39
CA CYS A 110 9.46 3.39 -26.78
C CYS A 110 8.34 4.25 -27.36
N GLN A 111 8.64 4.96 -28.44
CA GLN A 111 7.69 5.78 -29.17
C GLN A 111 7.85 5.48 -30.67
N ASP A 112 6.73 5.19 -31.34
CA ASP A 112 6.68 4.91 -32.79
C ASP A 112 7.68 3.85 -33.27
N GLY A 113 7.89 2.80 -32.45
CA GLY A 113 8.78 1.68 -32.77
C GLY A 113 10.26 1.92 -32.46
N THR A 114 10.65 3.13 -32.06
CA THR A 114 12.01 3.45 -31.61
C THR A 114 12.05 3.50 -30.10
N CYS A 115 12.99 2.79 -29.48
CA CYS A 115 13.20 2.80 -28.04
C CYS A 115 14.47 3.60 -27.70
N SER A 116 14.44 4.33 -26.60
CA SER A 116 15.61 5.03 -26.05
C SER A 116 15.73 4.72 -24.57
N ALA A 117 16.94 4.41 -24.11
CA ALA A 117 17.21 4.14 -22.70
C ALA A 117 17.76 5.40 -22.02
N TYR A 118 17.35 5.65 -20.78
CA TYR A 118 17.73 6.86 -20.04
C TYR A 118 18.18 6.56 -18.61
N LEU A 119 19.13 7.36 -18.14
CA LEU A 119 19.62 7.39 -16.77
C LEU A 119 19.19 8.71 -16.14
N VAL A 120 18.41 8.63 -15.07
CA VAL A 120 17.95 9.82 -14.31
C VAL A 120 19.06 10.34 -13.41
N LEU A 121 19.40 11.62 -13.51
CA LEU A 121 20.44 12.27 -12.68
C LEU A 121 19.91 12.79 -11.34
N THR A 122 18.60 12.92 -11.18
CA THR A 122 18.00 13.25 -9.88
C THR A 122 18.27 12.14 -8.87
N ALA A 123 18.88 12.46 -7.73
CA ALA A 123 19.13 11.49 -6.67
C ALA A 123 17.82 11.01 -6.01
N PRO A 124 17.63 9.70 -5.76
CA PRO A 124 16.46 9.14 -5.09
C PRO A 124 15.97 9.88 -3.83
N ASP A 125 16.90 10.35 -3.01
CA ASP A 125 16.67 11.07 -1.75
C ASP A 125 17.08 12.54 -1.82
N TYR A 126 17.33 13.06 -3.03
CA TYR A 126 17.87 14.40 -3.30
C TYR A 126 19.26 14.69 -2.71
N THR A 127 19.93 13.71 -2.11
CA THR A 127 21.28 13.93 -1.55
C THR A 127 22.33 13.82 -2.66
N PRO A 128 23.17 14.87 -2.87
CA PRO A 128 24.23 14.84 -3.86
C PRO A 128 25.23 13.71 -3.61
N ARG A 129 25.51 12.91 -4.64
CA ARG A 129 26.49 11.82 -4.56
C ARG A 129 27.03 11.46 -5.94
N VAL A 130 28.23 10.90 -5.95
CA VAL A 130 28.79 10.25 -7.14
C VAL A 130 28.60 8.75 -6.98
N GLU A 131 27.94 8.12 -7.94
CA GLU A 131 27.70 6.67 -7.93
C GLU A 131 27.99 6.04 -9.30
N THR A 132 28.37 4.77 -9.28
CA THR A 132 28.58 3.97 -10.50
C THR A 132 27.29 3.22 -10.81
N VAL A 133 26.71 3.47 -11.97
CA VAL A 133 25.45 2.88 -12.42
C VAL A 133 25.74 1.97 -13.61
N PRO A 134 25.55 0.65 -13.47
CA PRO A 134 25.59 -0.26 -14.62
C PRO A 134 24.53 0.13 -15.65
N VAL A 135 24.94 0.32 -16.90
CA VAL A 135 24.05 0.73 -18.01
C VAL A 135 23.88 -0.38 -19.04
N ALA A 136 24.89 -1.22 -19.24
CA ALA A 136 24.81 -2.38 -20.12
C ALA A 136 25.56 -3.59 -19.54
N ASP A 137 25.04 -4.80 -19.80
CA ASP A 137 25.67 -6.07 -19.44
C ASP A 137 25.25 -7.18 -20.42
N GLY A 138 26.02 -8.26 -20.47
CA GLY A 138 25.77 -9.39 -21.38
C GLY A 138 26.01 -9.04 -22.86
N LEU A 139 26.90 -8.08 -23.13
CA LEU A 139 27.39 -7.81 -24.47
C LEU A 139 28.32 -8.95 -24.93
N GLY A 140 28.50 -9.14 -26.24
CA GLY A 140 29.49 -10.08 -26.76
C GLY A 140 30.92 -9.65 -26.39
N GLU A 141 31.88 -10.56 -26.27
CA GLU A 141 33.27 -10.14 -26.06
C GLU A 141 33.78 -9.37 -27.30
N GLY A 142 34.18 -8.12 -27.11
CA GLY A 142 34.66 -7.30 -28.22
C GLY A 142 34.81 -5.82 -27.89
N VAL A 143 35.00 -5.05 -28.96
CA VAL A 143 35.02 -3.58 -28.92
C VAL A 143 33.61 -3.07 -29.20
N HIS A 144 33.12 -2.19 -28.34
CA HIS A 144 31.80 -1.60 -28.40
C HIS A 144 31.89 -0.08 -28.41
N LYS A 145 30.82 0.58 -28.85
CA LYS A 145 30.69 2.04 -28.79
C LYS A 145 29.43 2.41 -28.01
N ALA A 146 29.60 3.13 -26.91
CA ALA A 146 28.49 3.73 -26.19
C ALA A 146 28.31 5.19 -26.62
N LEU A 147 27.09 5.54 -27.04
CA LEU A 147 26.69 6.92 -27.29
C LEU A 147 25.85 7.41 -26.10
N ILE A 148 26.29 8.51 -25.50
CA ILE A 148 25.60 9.20 -24.42
C ILE A 148 25.18 10.58 -24.91
N VAL A 149 23.91 10.92 -24.73
CA VAL A 149 23.36 12.25 -25.03
C VAL A 149 22.84 12.86 -23.73
N ALA A 150 23.37 14.02 -23.35
CA ALA A 150 22.90 14.73 -22.18
C ALA A 150 21.61 15.49 -22.47
N ASP A 151 20.65 15.39 -21.57
CA ASP A 151 19.44 16.21 -21.50
C ASP A 151 19.44 16.93 -20.15
N ARG A 152 19.81 18.22 -20.18
CA ARG A 152 20.06 19.07 -19.00
C ARG A 152 21.24 18.60 -18.15
N GLY A 153 21.32 19.11 -16.92
CA GLY A 153 22.35 18.75 -15.95
C GLY A 153 23.62 19.61 -16.03
N TRP A 154 23.57 20.73 -16.75
CA TRP A 154 24.60 21.78 -16.75
C TRP A 154 24.85 22.33 -15.35
N GLU A 155 26.07 22.79 -15.11
CA GLU A 155 26.60 23.23 -13.82
C GLU A 155 26.61 22.14 -12.72
N GLN A 156 26.35 20.88 -13.08
CA GLN A 156 26.29 19.76 -12.12
C GLN A 156 27.42 18.75 -12.29
N TRP A 157 28.24 18.85 -13.34
CA TRP A 157 29.30 17.89 -13.64
C TRP A 157 28.78 16.44 -13.65
N PRO A 158 27.71 16.13 -14.42
CA PRO A 158 26.94 14.91 -14.26
C PRO A 158 27.68 13.65 -14.72
N LEU A 159 28.60 13.74 -15.68
CA LEU A 159 29.36 12.58 -16.17
C LEU A 159 30.78 12.60 -15.60
N VAL A 160 31.00 11.83 -14.53
CA VAL A 160 32.29 11.78 -13.81
C VAL A 160 33.27 10.82 -14.48
N GLY A 161 32.77 9.78 -15.14
CA GLY A 161 33.59 8.77 -15.82
C GLY A 161 32.80 7.54 -16.23
N TRP A 162 33.50 6.49 -16.64
CA TRP A 162 32.90 5.21 -17.03
C TRP A 162 33.83 4.05 -16.68
N SER A 163 33.26 2.84 -16.66
CA SER A 163 33.98 1.62 -16.38
C SER A 163 33.52 0.53 -17.33
N ALA A 164 34.46 -0.04 -18.08
CA ALA A 164 34.25 -1.25 -18.86
C ALA A 164 34.50 -2.46 -17.97
N GLY A 165 33.60 -3.45 -18.01
CA GLY A 165 33.68 -4.64 -17.20
C GLY A 165 33.55 -5.93 -18.02
N ARG A 166 33.90 -7.06 -17.40
CA ARG A 166 33.50 -8.39 -17.89
C ARG A 166 32.30 -8.89 -17.09
N ALA A 167 31.25 -9.30 -17.78
CA ALA A 167 30.01 -9.83 -17.23
C ALA A 167 30.30 -10.91 -16.17
N SER A 168 29.82 -10.69 -14.95
CA SER A 168 30.18 -11.47 -13.76
C SER A 168 29.44 -12.81 -13.61
N GLY A 169 28.85 -13.34 -14.69
CA GLY A 169 27.95 -14.48 -14.61
C GLY A 169 26.63 -14.17 -13.88
N ALA A 170 26.25 -12.89 -13.76
CA ALA A 170 25.00 -12.43 -13.13
C ALA A 170 23.75 -13.12 -13.70
N GLN A 171 23.80 -13.59 -14.94
CA GLN A 171 22.75 -14.41 -15.55
C GLN A 171 22.50 -15.73 -14.80
N VAL A 172 23.53 -16.41 -14.31
CA VAL A 172 23.40 -17.65 -13.52
C VAL A 172 22.66 -17.38 -12.21
N TYR A 173 23.00 -16.29 -11.52
CA TYR A 173 22.29 -15.85 -10.32
C TYR A 173 20.82 -15.52 -10.62
N ARG A 174 20.53 -14.86 -11.74
CA ARG A 174 19.16 -14.56 -12.17
C ARG A 174 18.34 -15.84 -12.41
N TRP A 175 18.90 -16.83 -13.10
CA TRP A 175 18.23 -18.12 -13.33
C TRP A 175 18.04 -18.93 -12.04
N ALA A 176 19.05 -18.96 -11.17
CA ALA A 176 18.96 -19.63 -9.88
C ALA A 176 17.90 -18.97 -8.98
N ALA A 177 17.86 -17.63 -8.93
CA ALA A 177 16.82 -16.90 -8.21
C ALA A 177 15.44 -17.16 -8.82
N ALA A 178 15.31 -17.20 -10.15
CA ALA A 178 14.05 -17.53 -10.81
C ALA A 178 13.57 -18.95 -10.47
N GLY A 179 14.45 -19.96 -10.52
CA GLY A 179 14.11 -21.34 -10.15
C GLY A 179 13.65 -21.47 -8.70
N LEU A 180 14.37 -20.85 -7.76
CA LEU A 180 13.99 -20.80 -6.35
C LEU A 180 12.70 -20.02 -6.11
N ALA A 181 12.48 -18.94 -6.87
CA ALA A 181 11.28 -18.14 -6.76
C ALA A 181 10.05 -18.86 -7.30
N VAL A 182 10.18 -19.63 -8.38
CA VAL A 182 9.12 -20.51 -8.88
C VAL A 182 8.81 -21.60 -7.85
N LEU A 183 9.82 -22.23 -7.26
CA LEU A 183 9.62 -23.22 -6.19
C LEU A 183 8.89 -22.62 -4.99
N GLY A 184 9.30 -21.43 -4.55
CA GLY A 184 8.64 -20.73 -3.47
C GLY A 184 7.22 -20.31 -3.86
N LEU A 185 6.97 -19.90 -5.09
CA LEU A 185 5.62 -19.57 -5.57
C LEU A 185 4.73 -20.82 -5.60
N LEU A 186 5.23 -21.97 -6.04
CA LEU A 186 4.53 -23.25 -5.97
C LEU A 186 4.24 -23.66 -4.53
N CYS A 187 5.19 -23.42 -3.61
CA CYS A 187 4.99 -23.64 -2.18
C CYS A 187 3.96 -22.67 -1.58
N LEU A 188 3.96 -21.40 -2.00
CA LEU A 188 2.95 -20.42 -1.61
C LEU A 188 1.60 -20.87 -2.13
N VAL A 189 1.41 -20.97 -3.45
CA VAL A 189 0.18 -21.41 -4.10
C VAL A 189 -0.27 -22.77 -3.58
N GLY A 190 0.64 -23.69 -3.27
CA GLY A 190 0.33 -24.98 -2.64
C GLY A 190 -0.14 -24.82 -1.20
N GLY A 191 0.60 -24.08 -0.37
CA GLY A 191 0.15 -23.70 0.98
C GLY A 191 -1.20 -23.00 0.96
N MET A 192 -1.48 -22.28 -0.14
CA MET A 192 -2.73 -21.58 -0.36
C MET A 192 -3.88 -22.45 -0.89
N GLY A 193 -3.59 -23.31 -1.85
CA GLY A 193 -4.54 -24.14 -2.61
C GLY A 193 -4.88 -25.45 -1.91
N TRP A 194 -3.98 -26.01 -1.11
CA TRP A 194 -4.28 -27.22 -0.32
C TRP A 194 -5.27 -26.93 0.81
N GLY A 195 -5.43 -25.67 1.22
CA GLY A 195 -6.55 -25.21 2.06
C GLY A 195 -7.89 -25.08 1.32
N VAL A 196 -7.87 -25.00 -0.02
CA VAL A 196 -9.06 -24.88 -0.88
C VAL A 196 -9.71 -26.25 -1.14
N ALA A 197 -8.93 -27.34 -1.10
CA ALA A 197 -9.41 -28.68 -1.45
C ALA A 197 -10.32 -29.37 -0.41
N ARG A 198 -10.74 -28.70 0.67
CA ARG A 198 -11.79 -29.25 1.57
C ARG A 198 -12.47 -28.18 2.43
N ILE A 199 -13.55 -27.60 1.92
CA ILE A 199 -14.65 -27.07 2.74
C ILE A 199 -15.93 -27.75 2.25
N GLU A 200 -16.03 -29.06 2.44
CA GLU A 200 -17.32 -29.75 2.30
C GLU A 200 -17.67 -30.69 3.47
N ASP A 201 -16.82 -30.88 4.49
CA ASP A 201 -17.06 -31.96 5.49
C ASP A 201 -17.02 -31.55 6.98
N VAL A 202 -17.18 -30.26 7.34
CA VAL A 202 -17.26 -29.87 8.78
C VAL A 202 -18.57 -29.14 9.12
N ALA A 203 -19.55 -29.15 8.22
CA ALA A 203 -20.89 -28.64 8.50
C ALA A 203 -21.88 -29.77 8.84
N ALA A 204 -21.51 -30.68 9.75
CA ALA A 204 -22.44 -31.64 10.36
C ALA A 204 -21.84 -32.24 11.63
N LYS A 205 -21.95 -31.50 12.75
CA LYS A 205 -22.10 -31.98 14.14
C LYS A 205 -21.54 -30.94 15.10
N GLU A 206 -22.41 -30.02 15.50
CA GLU A 206 -22.57 -29.60 16.89
C GLU A 206 -23.92 -28.89 16.96
N SER A 207 -24.97 -29.69 17.18
CA SER A 207 -26.29 -29.21 17.57
C SER A 207 -26.37 -29.16 19.09
N ASP A 208 -26.98 -28.07 19.55
CA ASP A 208 -27.60 -27.86 20.85
C ASP A 208 -26.72 -27.71 22.09
N ALA A 209 -26.49 -26.43 22.46
CA ALA A 209 -26.92 -25.91 23.77
C ALA A 209 -26.84 -24.37 23.82
N ALA A 210 -28.02 -23.73 23.92
CA ALA A 210 -28.32 -22.44 24.59
C ALA A 210 -27.57 -21.16 24.08
N VAL A 211 -28.18 -19.99 23.91
CA VAL A 211 -29.13 -19.30 24.78
C VAL A 211 -29.93 -18.31 23.92
N SER A 212 -31.26 -18.39 23.96
CA SER A 212 -32.17 -17.32 23.55
C SER A 212 -32.02 -16.13 24.52
N GLY A 213 -30.99 -15.31 24.30
CA GLY A 213 -30.78 -14.09 25.06
C GLY A 213 -31.59 -12.96 24.45
N ARG A 214 -32.78 -12.69 25.00
CA ARG A 214 -33.49 -11.41 24.80
C ARG A 214 -32.49 -10.27 25.05
N GLN A 215 -32.06 -9.62 23.98
CA GLN A 215 -31.13 -8.50 24.05
C GLN A 215 -31.83 -7.32 24.75
N ARG A 216 -31.53 -7.13 26.04
CA ARG A 216 -31.89 -5.92 26.79
C ARG A 216 -30.96 -4.75 26.41
N PRO A 217 -31.46 -3.50 26.43
CA PRO A 217 -30.74 -2.36 25.89
C PRO A 217 -29.59 -1.89 26.79
N LEU A 218 -28.52 -1.48 26.10
CA LEU A 218 -27.45 -0.55 26.44
C LEU A 218 -27.47 0.06 27.87
N ARG A 219 -26.74 -0.56 28.81
CA ARG A 219 -26.20 0.11 30.02
C ARG A 219 -24.67 0.03 29.96
N LEU A 220 -24.08 0.72 28.99
CA LEU A 220 -22.63 0.87 28.79
C LEU A 220 -22.13 2.30 28.46
N PRO A 221 -22.95 3.38 28.37
CA PRO A 221 -22.44 4.66 27.87
C PRO A 221 -21.40 5.30 28.80
N GLY A 222 -21.53 5.15 30.12
CA GLY A 222 -20.60 5.78 31.08
C GLY A 222 -19.15 5.28 30.95
N ALA A 223 -18.96 3.95 30.91
CA ALA A 223 -17.61 3.38 30.83
C ALA A 223 -16.94 3.64 29.47
N VAL A 224 -17.71 3.65 28.38
CA VAL A 224 -17.20 4.00 27.04
C VAL A 224 -16.86 5.49 26.96
N LEU A 225 -17.71 6.36 27.53
CA LEU A 225 -17.43 7.80 27.60
C LEU A 225 -16.16 8.08 28.41
N VAL A 226 -16.00 7.43 29.57
CA VAL A 226 -14.76 7.54 30.38
C VAL A 226 -13.54 7.08 29.58
N ALA A 227 -13.64 5.95 28.85
CA ALA A 227 -12.56 5.47 27.98
C ALA A 227 -12.18 6.49 26.91
N LEU A 228 -13.17 7.07 26.24
CA LEU A 228 -12.96 8.10 25.21
C LEU A 228 -12.36 9.38 25.80
N VAL A 229 -12.81 9.81 26.98
CA VAL A 229 -12.27 10.99 27.67
C VAL A 229 -10.82 10.76 28.08
N ILE A 230 -10.48 9.62 28.69
CA ILE A 230 -9.10 9.29 29.05
C ILE A 230 -8.20 9.27 27.80
N ALA A 231 -8.66 8.62 26.73
CA ALA A 231 -7.93 8.57 25.46
C ALA A 231 -7.75 9.96 24.84
N ALA A 232 -8.78 10.80 24.86
CA ALA A 232 -8.73 12.17 24.33
C ALA A 232 -7.80 13.07 25.15
N VAL A 233 -7.86 12.99 26.49
CA VAL A 233 -6.94 13.72 27.39
C VAL A 233 -5.50 13.29 27.13
N PHE A 234 -5.22 11.99 27.06
CA PHE A 234 -3.88 11.50 26.72
C PHE A 234 -3.41 12.00 25.35
N TYR A 235 -4.29 11.98 24.35
CA TYR A 235 -3.96 12.35 22.99
C TYR A 235 -3.63 13.84 22.84
N VAL A 236 -4.43 14.72 23.46
CA VAL A 236 -4.36 16.18 23.23
C VAL A 236 -3.57 16.92 24.32
N SER A 237 -3.38 16.36 25.51
CA SER A 237 -2.79 17.08 26.65
C SER A 237 -1.40 17.65 26.32
N PRO A 238 -1.14 18.96 26.49
CA PRO A 238 0.21 19.50 26.34
C PRO A 238 1.09 19.25 27.58
N TRP A 239 0.52 18.75 28.68
CA TRP A 239 1.15 18.78 30.00
C TRP A 239 1.77 17.40 30.29
N PRO A 240 3.09 17.30 30.54
CA PRO A 240 3.77 16.01 30.71
C PRO A 240 3.18 15.16 31.85
N SER A 241 2.85 15.78 32.98
CA SER A 241 2.25 15.10 34.14
C SER A 241 0.86 14.53 33.81
N LEU A 242 -0.01 15.34 33.18
CA LEU A 242 -1.35 14.90 32.78
C LEU A 242 -1.28 13.83 31.69
N THR A 243 -0.31 13.92 30.77
CA THR A 243 -0.03 12.88 29.76
C THR A 243 0.38 11.57 30.42
N LEU A 244 1.30 11.61 31.39
CA LEU A 244 1.73 10.42 32.10
C LEU A 244 0.56 9.77 32.85
N VAL A 245 -0.21 10.56 33.61
CA VAL A 245 -1.35 10.06 34.40
C VAL A 245 -2.44 9.48 33.49
N SER A 246 -2.83 10.19 32.43
CA SER A 246 -3.84 9.71 31.48
C SER A 246 -3.34 8.52 30.67
N GLY A 247 -2.04 8.45 30.34
CA GLY A 247 -1.43 7.31 29.68
C GLY A 247 -1.41 6.05 30.54
N LEU A 248 -1.08 6.17 31.83
CA LEU A 248 -1.17 5.07 32.79
C LEU A 248 -2.61 4.63 33.01
N ALA A 249 -3.55 5.57 33.11
CA ALA A 249 -4.98 5.27 33.22
C ALA A 249 -5.49 4.53 31.97
N LEU A 250 -5.08 4.97 30.77
CA LEU A 250 -5.41 4.32 29.51
C LEU A 250 -4.81 2.90 29.45
N ALA A 251 -3.55 2.73 29.81
CA ALA A 251 -2.90 1.42 29.86
C ALA A 251 -3.64 0.47 30.84
N GLY A 252 -3.92 0.92 32.06
CA GLY A 252 -4.71 0.17 33.04
C GLY A 252 -6.10 -0.23 32.51
N LEU A 253 -6.77 0.70 31.83
CA LEU A 253 -8.07 0.45 31.20
C LEU A 253 -7.98 -0.62 30.10
N VAL A 254 -6.99 -0.56 29.22
CA VAL A 254 -6.81 -1.54 28.13
C VAL A 254 -6.39 -2.91 28.66
N LEU A 255 -5.53 -2.95 29.68
CA LEU A 255 -5.15 -4.17 30.38
C LEU A 255 -6.37 -4.85 31.02
N TRP A 256 -7.27 -4.07 31.61
CA TRP A 256 -8.52 -4.60 32.17
C TRP A 256 -9.52 -4.99 31.07
N ARG A 257 -9.80 -4.08 30.14
CA ARG A 257 -10.81 -4.18 29.06
C ARG A 257 -10.16 -4.11 27.68
N LEU A 258 -9.73 -5.28 27.19
CA LEU A 258 -9.12 -5.42 25.87
C LEU A 258 -10.08 -4.96 24.75
N ASP A 259 -11.38 -5.20 24.91
CA ASP A 259 -12.42 -4.78 23.97
C ASP A 259 -12.49 -3.25 23.82
N PHE A 260 -12.23 -2.49 24.89
CA PHE A 260 -12.15 -1.02 24.82
C PHE A 260 -10.91 -0.57 24.05
N GLY A 261 -9.76 -1.20 24.31
CA GLY A 261 -8.54 -0.93 23.56
C GLY A 261 -8.71 -1.19 22.07
N LEU A 262 -9.27 -2.34 21.68
CA LEU A 262 -9.49 -2.70 20.27
C LEU A 262 -10.47 -1.74 19.58
N ALA A 263 -11.51 -1.27 20.30
CA ALA A 263 -12.43 -0.26 19.77
C ALA A 263 -11.76 1.11 19.58
N LEU A 264 -10.88 1.50 20.51
CA LEU A 264 -10.08 2.72 20.38
C LEU A 264 -9.06 2.62 19.24
N VAL A 265 -8.44 1.46 18.99
CA VAL A 265 -7.60 1.24 17.80
C VAL A 265 -8.41 1.56 16.53
N ALA A 266 -9.59 0.96 16.38
CA ALA A 266 -10.45 1.17 15.22
C ALA A 266 -10.91 2.64 15.07
N ALA A 267 -11.17 3.34 16.18
CA ALA A 267 -11.59 4.74 16.18
C ALA A 267 -10.44 5.71 15.84
N THR A 268 -9.22 5.40 16.24
CA THR A 268 -8.06 6.30 16.18
C THR A 268 -7.13 6.04 15.00
N ALA A 269 -7.25 4.89 14.32
CA ALA A 269 -6.52 4.56 13.09
C ALA A 269 -6.43 5.70 12.04
N PRO A 270 -7.52 6.40 11.67
CA PRO A 270 -7.44 7.48 10.68
C PRO A 270 -6.62 8.71 11.10
N PHE A 271 -6.27 8.83 12.38
CA PHE A 271 -5.52 9.97 12.92
C PHE A 271 -4.00 9.72 12.96
N TYR A 272 -3.47 8.71 12.26
CA TYR A 272 -2.05 8.35 12.30
C TYR A 272 -1.08 9.49 11.90
N ARG A 273 -1.56 10.47 11.12
CA ARG A 273 -0.82 11.67 10.70
C ARG A 273 -0.54 12.66 11.84
N TYR A 274 -1.21 12.48 12.98
CA TYR A 274 -1.09 13.34 14.16
C TYR A 274 -0.56 12.48 15.33
N PRO A 275 0.70 12.04 15.27
CA PRO A 275 1.25 11.17 16.30
C PRO A 275 1.41 11.92 17.63
N ARG A 276 1.30 11.17 18.72
CA ARG A 276 1.54 11.66 20.07
C ARG A 276 3.05 11.71 20.35
N PRO A 277 3.62 12.88 20.69
CA PRO A 277 5.00 12.97 21.16
C PRO A 277 5.17 12.26 22.52
N LEU A 278 6.16 11.39 22.61
CA LEU A 278 6.58 10.67 23.82
C LEU A 278 8.12 10.72 23.90
N GLY A 279 8.63 11.76 24.58
CA GLY A 279 10.06 12.08 24.57
C GLY A 279 10.50 12.58 23.19
N GLU A 280 11.60 12.06 22.66
CA GLU A 280 12.16 12.42 21.36
C GLU A 280 11.46 11.74 20.17
N LYS A 281 10.54 10.80 20.43
CA LYS A 281 9.83 10.04 19.41
C LYS A 281 8.35 10.38 19.41
N ALA A 282 7.69 10.15 18.27
CA ALA A 282 6.25 10.33 18.14
C ALA A 282 5.62 9.05 17.60
N PHE A 283 4.51 8.63 18.20
CA PHE A 283 3.81 7.39 17.86
C PHE A 283 2.34 7.67 17.60
N SER A 284 1.76 7.01 16.60
CA SER A 284 0.33 7.18 16.36
C SER A 284 -0.48 6.62 17.53
N MET A 285 -1.67 7.18 17.78
CA MET A 285 -2.54 6.67 18.83
C MET A 285 -2.91 5.20 18.59
N ALA A 286 -3.14 4.82 17.33
CA ALA A 286 -3.42 3.44 16.94
C ALA A 286 -2.25 2.49 17.25
N GLU A 287 -1.01 2.91 16.99
CA GLU A 287 0.20 2.14 17.32
C GLU A 287 0.31 1.90 18.83
N ILE A 288 0.19 2.96 19.64
CA ILE A 288 0.24 2.87 21.11
C ILE A 288 -0.84 1.89 21.61
N LEU A 289 -2.08 2.04 21.12
CA LEU A 289 -3.20 1.23 21.54
C LEU A 289 -3.07 -0.24 21.09
N VAL A 290 -2.58 -0.52 19.88
CA VAL A 290 -2.33 -1.89 19.40
C VAL A 290 -1.31 -2.59 20.27
N LEU A 291 -0.22 -1.90 20.63
CA LEU A 291 0.82 -2.48 21.49
C LEU A 291 0.31 -2.72 22.92
N LEU A 292 -0.48 -1.80 23.48
CA LEU A 292 -1.16 -2.01 24.77
C LEU A 292 -2.17 -3.16 24.72
N CYS A 293 -2.93 -3.27 23.62
CA CYS A 293 -3.84 -4.38 23.39
C CYS A 293 -3.09 -5.70 23.28
N LEU A 294 -1.95 -5.72 22.57
CA LEU A 294 -1.11 -6.91 22.45
C LEU A 294 -0.57 -7.34 23.80
N LEU A 295 -0.13 -6.40 24.63
CA LEU A 295 0.30 -6.68 26.00
C LEU A 295 -0.85 -7.27 26.84
N SER A 296 -2.02 -6.61 26.83
CA SER A 296 -3.24 -7.08 27.51
C SER A 296 -3.64 -8.50 27.06
N TRP A 297 -3.62 -8.74 25.74
CA TRP A 297 -3.92 -10.03 25.14
C TRP A 297 -2.89 -11.09 25.55
N THR A 298 -1.60 -10.76 25.53
CA THR A 298 -0.52 -11.69 25.90
C THR A 298 -0.63 -12.10 27.36
N ILE A 299 -0.84 -11.14 28.28
CA ILE A 299 -1.03 -11.42 29.72
C ILE A 299 -2.22 -12.36 29.94
N LYS A 300 -3.35 -12.09 29.27
CA LYS A 300 -4.56 -12.90 29.39
C LYS A 300 -4.45 -14.30 28.78
N ASN A 301 -3.54 -14.50 27.84
CA ASN A 301 -3.38 -15.76 27.11
C ASN A 301 -2.05 -16.48 27.41
N VAL A 302 -1.23 -15.99 28.34
CA VAL A 302 0.12 -16.52 28.61
C VAL A 302 0.12 -18.00 28.99
N GLY A 303 -0.89 -18.46 29.76
CA GLY A 303 -1.06 -19.87 30.11
C GLY A 303 -1.42 -20.75 28.91
N TYR A 304 -2.11 -20.20 27.91
CA TYR A 304 -2.48 -20.88 26.67
C TYR A 304 -1.28 -20.93 25.69
N LEU A 305 -0.45 -19.88 25.66
CA LEU A 305 0.78 -19.80 24.85
C LEU A 305 1.85 -20.82 25.26
N ARG A 306 1.86 -21.27 26.52
CA ARG A 306 2.74 -22.34 27.01
C ARG A 306 2.39 -23.75 26.48
N SER A 307 1.28 -23.91 25.75
CA SER A 307 0.90 -25.17 25.08
C SER A 307 0.97 -25.03 23.54
N PRO A 308 2.19 -25.03 22.95
CA PRO A 308 2.41 -24.70 21.53
C PRO A 308 1.67 -25.63 20.55
N ASN A 309 1.44 -26.88 20.96
CA ASN A 309 0.79 -27.90 20.12
C ASN A 309 -0.72 -27.74 19.90
N ARG A 310 -1.40 -26.72 20.46
CA ARG A 310 -2.85 -26.52 20.23
C ARG A 310 -3.20 -25.35 19.30
N TRP A 311 -2.31 -24.37 19.15
CA TRP A 311 -2.62 -23.11 18.45
C TRP A 311 -2.40 -23.17 16.93
N LEU A 312 -1.23 -23.65 16.49
CA LEU A 312 -0.87 -23.78 15.06
C LEU A 312 -1.83 -24.70 14.28
N PHE A 313 -2.52 -25.62 14.96
CA PHE A 313 -3.40 -26.60 14.35
C PHE A 313 -4.86 -26.16 14.17
N ARG A 314 -5.18 -24.89 14.49
CA ARG A 314 -6.53 -24.29 14.33
C ARG A 314 -6.58 -23.10 13.34
N LEU A 315 -5.48 -22.82 12.62
CA LEU A 315 -5.45 -21.73 11.65
C LEU A 315 -6.38 -22.03 10.47
N ARG A 316 -7.21 -21.04 10.13
CA ARG A 316 -8.08 -21.01 8.95
C ARG A 316 -7.32 -20.47 7.75
N TRP A 317 -7.98 -20.53 6.60
CA TRP A 317 -7.40 -20.10 5.34
C TRP A 317 -7.00 -18.61 5.36
N LEU A 318 -7.84 -17.75 5.96
CA LEU A 318 -7.54 -16.33 6.09
C LEU A 318 -6.32 -16.08 7.00
N ASP A 319 -6.17 -16.85 8.09
CA ASP A 319 -5.03 -16.75 9.00
C ASP A 319 -3.71 -17.01 8.26
N TRP A 320 -3.68 -18.03 7.40
CA TRP A 320 -2.52 -18.36 6.58
C TRP A 320 -2.21 -17.31 5.52
N ALA A 321 -3.22 -16.70 4.91
CA ALA A 321 -3.02 -15.61 3.96
C ALA A 321 -2.42 -14.36 4.64
N VAL A 322 -2.83 -14.07 5.89
CA VAL A 322 -2.23 -13.00 6.70
C VAL A 322 -0.77 -13.30 7.06
N VAL A 323 -0.47 -14.53 7.47
CA VAL A 323 0.92 -14.97 7.72
C VAL A 323 1.77 -14.86 6.45
N GLY A 324 1.24 -15.29 5.30
CA GLY A 324 1.90 -15.15 4.01
C GLY A 324 2.26 -13.70 3.68
N LEU A 325 1.35 -12.76 3.96
CA LEU A 325 1.61 -11.34 3.73
C LEU A 325 2.75 -10.82 4.59
N ALA A 326 2.73 -11.16 5.89
CA ALA A 326 3.80 -10.77 6.82
C ALA A 326 5.16 -11.36 6.39
N LEU A 327 5.22 -12.64 6.01
CA LEU A 327 6.46 -13.29 5.57
C LEU A 327 7.02 -12.66 4.30
N VAL A 328 6.18 -12.44 3.29
CA VAL A 328 6.60 -11.80 2.03
C VAL A 328 7.09 -10.37 2.30
N ALA A 329 6.39 -9.61 3.14
CA ALA A 329 6.79 -8.26 3.51
C ALA A 329 8.14 -8.24 4.24
N VAL A 330 8.38 -9.15 5.20
CA VAL A 330 9.68 -9.26 5.91
C VAL A 330 10.82 -9.52 4.94
N VAL A 331 10.64 -10.45 4.00
CA VAL A 331 11.69 -10.80 3.03
C VAL A 331 11.93 -9.64 2.06
N SER A 332 10.86 -9.01 1.58
CA SER A 332 10.92 -7.83 0.70
C SER A 332 11.60 -6.64 1.39
N THR A 333 11.36 -6.40 2.68
CA THR A 333 12.10 -5.40 3.48
C THR A 333 13.61 -5.66 3.51
N GLY A 334 14.04 -6.93 3.55
CA GLY A 334 15.45 -7.28 3.48
C GLY A 334 16.10 -6.95 2.11
N MET A 335 15.28 -6.93 1.05
CA MET A 335 15.71 -6.64 -0.33
C MET A 335 15.70 -5.16 -0.69
N ALA A 336 15.02 -4.33 0.11
CA ALA A 336 14.89 -2.89 -0.07
C ALA A 336 16.24 -2.15 -0.02
N ASP A 337 16.38 -1.11 -0.85
CA ASP A 337 17.55 -0.23 -0.86
C ASP A 337 17.51 0.71 0.36
N PHE A 338 16.36 1.34 0.62
CA PHE A 338 16.10 2.16 1.79
C PHE A 338 15.41 1.31 2.88
N ARG A 339 16.20 0.52 3.61
CA ARG A 339 15.69 -0.42 4.63
C ARG A 339 15.03 0.25 5.83
N HIS A 340 15.46 1.47 6.19
CA HIS A 340 14.93 2.15 7.36
C HIS A 340 13.45 2.54 7.20
N VAL A 341 13.06 3.07 6.03
CA VAL A 341 11.65 3.32 5.69
C VAL A 341 10.88 2.02 5.50
N ALA A 342 11.52 1.01 4.90
CA ALA A 342 10.89 -0.30 4.71
C ALA A 342 10.54 -1.00 6.05
N LEU A 343 11.41 -0.90 7.05
CA LEU A 343 11.14 -1.41 8.40
C LEU A 343 9.99 -0.66 9.08
N ARG A 344 9.91 0.65 8.86
CA ARG A 344 8.80 1.46 9.39
C ARG A 344 7.47 0.99 8.78
N GLU A 345 7.37 0.90 7.45
CA GLU A 345 6.13 0.47 6.79
C GLU A 345 5.78 -0.99 7.12
N LEU A 346 6.74 -1.91 7.12
CA LEU A 346 6.54 -3.29 7.57
C LEU A 346 5.86 -3.32 8.94
N ARG A 347 6.38 -2.54 9.90
CA ARG A 347 5.84 -2.49 11.26
C ARG A 347 4.42 -1.94 11.30
N VAL A 348 4.19 -0.74 10.74
CA VAL A 348 2.95 0.03 10.96
C VAL A 348 1.81 -0.28 9.97
N VAL A 349 2.13 -0.85 8.80
CA VAL A 349 1.13 -1.17 7.74
C VAL A 349 0.88 -2.67 7.62
N VAL A 350 1.85 -3.52 7.98
CA VAL A 350 1.71 -4.98 7.87
C VAL A 350 1.59 -5.64 9.24
N LEU A 351 2.59 -5.51 10.11
CA LEU A 351 2.66 -6.27 11.37
C LEU A 351 1.63 -5.81 12.39
N GLU A 352 1.54 -4.50 12.68
CA GLU A 352 0.58 -3.97 13.66
C GLU A 352 -0.89 -4.26 13.28
N PRO A 353 -1.35 -4.01 12.02
CA PRO A 353 -2.68 -4.43 11.59
C PRO A 353 -2.90 -5.95 11.59
N ALA A 354 -1.88 -6.76 11.27
CA ALA A 354 -1.97 -8.22 11.37
C ALA A 354 -2.10 -8.70 12.82
N LEU A 355 -1.42 -8.04 13.77
CA LEU A 355 -1.56 -8.29 15.21
C LEU A 355 -2.95 -7.87 15.70
N PHE A 356 -3.50 -6.77 15.17
CA PHE A 356 -4.87 -6.37 15.44
C PHE A 356 -5.87 -7.45 14.97
N TYR A 357 -5.70 -7.98 13.78
CA TYR A 357 -6.46 -9.14 13.29
C TYR A 357 -6.32 -10.37 14.18
N LEU A 358 -5.10 -10.73 14.58
CA LEU A 358 -4.83 -11.84 15.49
C LEU A 358 -5.62 -11.69 16.80
N MET A 359 -5.64 -10.50 17.39
CA MET A 359 -6.38 -10.23 18.61
C MET A 359 -7.90 -10.35 18.40
N LEU A 360 -8.45 -9.79 17.32
CA LEU A 360 -9.87 -9.97 16.98
C LEU A 360 -10.25 -11.44 16.81
N ARG A 361 -9.35 -12.22 16.18
CA ARG A 361 -9.54 -13.64 15.88
C ARG A 361 -9.51 -14.54 17.12
N THR A 362 -8.76 -14.16 18.16
CA THR A 362 -8.42 -15.05 19.29
C THR A 362 -8.94 -14.59 20.65
N ALA A 363 -9.31 -13.31 20.83
CA ALA A 363 -9.70 -12.74 22.12
C ALA A 363 -11.08 -13.20 22.67
N ARG A 364 -11.75 -14.17 22.02
CA ARG A 364 -13.07 -14.72 22.40
C ARG A 364 -14.09 -13.63 22.74
N LEU A 365 -14.33 -12.73 21.78
CA LEU A 365 -15.24 -11.59 21.93
C LEU A 365 -16.69 -12.04 21.76
N ASP A 366 -17.57 -11.65 22.67
CA ASP A 366 -19.02 -11.81 22.51
C ASP A 366 -19.57 -10.77 21.51
N GLY A 367 -20.84 -10.92 21.12
CA GLY A 367 -21.47 -10.00 20.16
C GLY A 367 -21.47 -8.54 20.61
N LYS A 368 -21.63 -8.27 21.91
CA LYS A 368 -21.65 -6.88 22.43
C LYS A 368 -20.27 -6.23 22.29
N ARG A 369 -19.21 -6.95 22.64
CA ARG A 369 -17.83 -6.48 22.54
C ARG A 369 -17.39 -6.33 21.09
N MET A 370 -17.76 -7.25 20.20
CA MET A 370 -17.45 -7.09 18.78
C MET A 370 -18.12 -5.86 18.18
N TRP A 371 -19.41 -5.66 18.49
CA TRP A 371 -20.12 -4.47 18.04
C TRP A 371 -19.52 -3.17 18.57
N LEU A 372 -18.98 -3.16 19.79
CA LEU A 372 -18.26 -1.99 20.31
C LEU A 372 -17.05 -1.63 19.42
N ILE A 373 -16.33 -2.61 18.91
CA ILE A 373 -15.17 -2.40 18.03
C ILE A 373 -15.62 -1.85 16.67
N VAL A 374 -16.71 -2.40 16.11
CA VAL A 374 -17.33 -1.89 14.87
C VAL A 374 -17.84 -0.47 15.06
N ASP A 375 -18.50 -0.18 16.19
CA ASP A 375 -18.96 1.16 16.56
C ASP A 375 -17.76 2.13 16.70
N GLY A 376 -16.59 1.65 17.15
CA GLY A 376 -15.34 2.39 17.16
C GLY A 376 -14.87 2.80 15.76
N PHE A 377 -14.89 1.89 14.78
CA PHE A 377 -14.57 2.21 13.38
C PHE A 377 -15.52 3.27 12.79
N VAL A 378 -16.83 3.13 13.08
CA VAL A 378 -17.85 4.10 12.68
C VAL A 378 -17.61 5.46 13.34
N LEU A 379 -17.28 5.49 14.63
CA LEU A 379 -16.93 6.72 15.34
C LEU A 379 -15.73 7.40 14.66
N GLY A 380 -14.68 6.66 14.32
CA GLY A 380 -13.53 7.18 13.58
C GLY A 380 -13.94 7.83 12.24
N ALA A 381 -14.81 7.18 11.46
CA ALA A 381 -15.33 7.73 10.21
C ALA A 381 -16.17 9.00 10.41
N VAL A 382 -17.04 9.03 11.43
CA VAL A 382 -17.83 10.22 11.75
C VAL A 382 -16.93 11.37 12.20
N LEU A 383 -15.92 11.12 13.04
CA LEU A 383 -14.99 12.16 13.47
C LEU A 383 -14.18 12.74 12.31
N VAL A 384 -13.66 11.88 11.42
CA VAL A 384 -12.99 12.32 10.18
C VAL A 384 -13.92 13.20 9.33
N ALA A 385 -15.18 12.78 9.16
CA ALA A 385 -16.14 13.54 8.38
C ALA A 385 -16.47 14.89 9.01
N VAL A 386 -16.77 14.93 10.31
CA VAL A 386 -17.11 16.15 11.04
C VAL A 386 -15.94 17.14 11.07
N VAL A 387 -14.72 16.67 11.34
CA VAL A 387 -13.51 17.50 11.28
C VAL A 387 -13.34 18.10 9.88
N GLY A 388 -13.49 17.29 8.83
CA GLY A 388 -13.38 17.76 7.45
C GLY A 388 -14.46 18.77 7.06
N LEU A 389 -15.71 18.54 7.48
CA LEU A 389 -16.82 19.45 7.21
C LEU A 389 -16.64 20.78 7.94
N GLY A 390 -16.19 20.75 9.21
CA GLY A 390 -15.86 21.96 9.96
C GLY A 390 -14.73 22.75 9.30
N GLN A 391 -13.67 22.07 8.85
CA GLN A 391 -12.57 22.66 8.09
C GLN A 391 -13.05 23.30 6.78
N TYR A 392 -13.92 22.60 6.04
CA TYR A 392 -14.49 23.09 4.79
C TYR A 392 -15.38 24.32 4.99
N ALA A 393 -16.25 24.31 6.01
CA ALA A 393 -17.08 25.44 6.36
C ALA A 393 -16.25 26.66 6.78
N GLY A 394 -15.16 26.44 7.54
CA GLY A 394 -14.24 27.49 7.98
C GLY A 394 -13.24 27.96 6.91
N GLY A 395 -13.20 27.32 5.73
CA GLY A 395 -12.21 27.65 4.69
C GLY A 395 -10.76 27.30 5.06
N ILE A 396 -10.54 26.47 6.08
CA ILE A 396 -9.22 26.12 6.61
C ILE A 396 -8.82 24.71 6.17
N ASN A 397 -7.52 24.45 6.04
CA ASN A 397 -6.99 23.11 5.76
C ASN A 397 -7.54 22.46 4.47
N LEU A 398 -7.86 23.27 3.45
CA LEU A 398 -8.38 22.83 2.16
C LEU A 398 -7.27 22.70 1.12
N ILE A 399 -7.47 21.82 0.14
CA ILE A 399 -6.64 21.77 -1.07
C ILE A 399 -7.43 22.39 -2.22
N THR A 400 -6.83 23.37 -2.87
CA THR A 400 -7.30 23.91 -4.15
C THR A 400 -6.77 23.05 -5.29
N ALA A 401 -7.66 22.58 -6.14
CA ALA A 401 -7.33 21.85 -7.35
C ALA A 401 -7.43 22.78 -8.57
N GLU A 402 -7.64 22.22 -9.75
CA GLU A 402 -7.77 22.95 -11.02
C GLU A 402 -8.71 24.15 -10.87
N GLU A 403 -8.25 25.33 -11.28
CA GLU A 403 -9.00 26.59 -11.23
C GLU A 403 -9.53 26.97 -9.83
N GLY A 404 -8.79 26.63 -8.77
CA GLY A 404 -9.13 27.04 -7.40
C GLY A 404 -10.22 26.19 -6.75
N PHE A 405 -10.57 25.04 -7.34
CA PHE A 405 -11.64 24.19 -6.85
C PHE A 405 -11.33 23.60 -5.46
N ARG A 406 -12.12 23.96 -4.44
CA ARG A 406 -11.86 23.60 -3.03
C ARG A 406 -12.24 22.16 -2.73
N ARG A 407 -11.35 21.42 -2.06
CA ARG A 407 -11.54 20.00 -1.73
C ARG A 407 -11.27 19.70 -0.26
N LEU A 408 -12.17 18.92 0.34
CA LEU A 408 -12.09 18.46 1.72
C LEU A 408 -11.03 17.35 1.85
N ARG A 409 -10.01 17.56 2.68
CA ARG A 409 -9.00 16.54 3.04
C ARG A 409 -9.06 16.03 4.48
N SER A 410 -9.76 16.74 5.38
CA SER A 410 -9.84 16.38 6.81
C SER A 410 -8.44 16.20 7.42
N VAL A 411 -8.23 15.10 8.14
CA VAL A 411 -6.99 14.72 8.83
C VAL A 411 -5.90 14.16 7.92
N TYR A 412 -6.10 14.23 6.59
CA TYR A 412 -5.17 13.65 5.63
C TYR A 412 -4.41 14.71 4.82
N GLY A 413 -3.30 14.27 4.23
CA GLY A 413 -2.53 15.08 3.29
C GLY A 413 -3.26 15.37 1.98
N SER A 414 -4.21 14.52 1.57
CA SER A 414 -4.95 14.65 0.31
C SER A 414 -6.45 14.36 0.48
N PRO A 415 -7.34 14.94 -0.36
CA PRO A 415 -8.77 14.63 -0.36
C PRO A 415 -9.08 13.18 -0.74
N ASN A 416 -8.22 12.55 -1.55
CA ASN A 416 -8.41 11.16 -1.97
C ASN A 416 -8.27 10.19 -0.79
N ASN A 417 -7.32 10.44 0.12
CA ASN A 417 -7.13 9.63 1.33
C ASN A 417 -8.38 9.67 2.23
N ALA A 418 -8.99 10.84 2.41
CA ALA A 418 -10.25 10.98 3.14
C ALA A 418 -11.36 10.13 2.49
N ALA A 419 -11.48 10.19 1.16
CA ALA A 419 -12.48 9.44 0.42
C ALA A 419 -12.24 7.91 0.45
N LEU A 420 -10.97 7.48 0.45
CA LEU A 420 -10.59 6.06 0.57
C LEU A 420 -11.03 5.45 1.90
N TYR A 421 -10.80 6.16 3.01
CA TYR A 421 -11.21 5.71 4.34
C TYR A 421 -12.74 5.76 4.51
N LEU A 422 -13.34 6.93 4.25
CA LEU A 422 -14.78 7.14 4.44
C LEU A 422 -15.62 6.23 3.51
N GLY A 423 -15.17 6.01 2.28
CA GLY A 423 -15.84 5.13 1.32
C GLY A 423 -15.95 3.67 1.77
N ARG A 424 -15.04 3.19 2.64
CA ARG A 424 -15.13 1.84 3.24
C ARG A 424 -16.16 1.76 4.35
N SER A 425 -16.39 2.86 5.04
CA SER A 425 -17.36 2.94 6.13
C SER A 425 -18.81 3.12 5.64
N LEU A 426 -19.01 3.84 4.53
CA LEU A 426 -20.35 4.15 4.03
C LEU A 426 -21.23 2.91 3.73
N PRO A 427 -20.78 1.86 3.01
CA PRO A 427 -21.61 0.67 2.78
C PRO A 427 -21.97 -0.05 4.07
N LEU A 428 -21.12 -0.01 5.11
CA LEU A 428 -21.45 -0.51 6.44
C LEU A 428 -22.56 0.31 7.11
N LEU A 429 -22.47 1.64 7.03
CA LEU A 429 -23.51 2.54 7.54
C LEU A 429 -24.87 2.27 6.87
N VAL A 430 -24.88 2.20 5.54
CA VAL A 430 -26.08 1.93 4.74
C VAL A 430 -26.65 0.54 5.06
N ALA A 431 -25.81 -0.50 5.09
CA ALA A 431 -26.28 -1.86 5.35
C ALA A 431 -26.94 -2.00 6.72
N VAL A 432 -26.33 -1.46 7.77
CA VAL A 432 -26.88 -1.53 9.13
C VAL A 432 -28.14 -0.68 9.26
N ALA A 433 -28.18 0.53 8.69
CA ALA A 433 -29.35 1.39 8.70
C ALA A 433 -30.59 0.74 8.03
N LEU A 434 -30.38 0.06 6.91
CA LEU A 434 -31.46 -0.57 6.13
C LEU A 434 -31.86 -1.96 6.68
N PHE A 435 -30.88 -2.80 7.02
CA PHE A 435 -31.12 -4.23 7.25
C PHE A 435 -31.09 -4.66 8.72
N GLY A 436 -30.51 -3.85 9.61
CA GLY A 436 -30.39 -4.16 11.04
C GLY A 436 -31.74 -4.46 11.71
N ALA A 437 -31.71 -5.17 12.83
CA ALA A 437 -32.85 -5.42 13.71
C ALA A 437 -33.04 -4.29 14.71
N SER A 438 -31.96 -3.81 15.34
CA SER A 438 -32.01 -2.79 16.39
C SER A 438 -32.41 -1.41 15.84
N ARG A 439 -33.59 -0.91 16.22
CA ARG A 439 -34.08 0.42 15.79
C ARG A 439 -33.12 1.55 16.16
N THR A 440 -32.57 1.53 17.37
CA THR A 440 -31.60 2.53 17.82
C THR A 440 -30.34 2.50 16.97
N ARG A 441 -29.78 1.32 16.70
CA ARG A 441 -28.57 1.22 15.87
C ARG A 441 -28.83 1.66 14.44
N ARG A 442 -29.99 1.29 13.87
CA ARG A 442 -30.40 1.75 12.54
C ARG A 442 -30.47 3.27 12.46
N ALA A 443 -31.07 3.90 13.46
CA ALA A 443 -31.17 5.36 13.53
C ALA A 443 -29.79 6.03 13.67
N LEU A 444 -28.92 5.52 14.54
CA LEU A 444 -27.56 6.06 14.73
C LEU A 444 -26.70 5.90 13.47
N TYR A 445 -26.71 4.73 12.84
CA TYR A 445 -25.95 4.50 11.60
C TYR A 445 -26.55 5.29 10.44
N GLY A 446 -27.88 5.43 10.39
CA GLY A 446 -28.57 6.29 9.43
C GLY A 446 -28.20 7.76 9.58
N ALA A 447 -28.11 8.27 10.81
CA ALA A 447 -27.66 9.63 11.09
C ALA A 447 -26.19 9.84 10.69
N ALA A 448 -25.33 8.84 10.90
CA ALA A 448 -23.92 8.90 10.52
C ALA A 448 -23.69 8.95 8.99
N ILE A 449 -24.64 8.48 8.17
CA ILE A 449 -24.55 8.57 6.70
C ILE A 449 -24.44 10.03 6.24
N LEU A 450 -25.13 10.96 6.91
CA LEU A 450 -25.19 12.37 6.49
C LEU A 450 -23.81 13.05 6.50
N PRO A 451 -23.08 13.14 7.64
CA PRO A 451 -21.77 13.77 7.65
C PRO A 451 -20.76 12.99 6.79
N VAL A 452 -20.77 11.64 6.83
CA VAL A 452 -19.84 10.80 6.07
C VAL A 452 -20.05 10.96 4.56
N GLY A 453 -21.30 10.89 4.09
CA GLY A 453 -21.67 11.08 2.70
C GLY A 453 -21.33 12.48 2.19
N ALA A 454 -21.68 13.52 2.96
CA ALA A 454 -21.33 14.91 2.63
C ALA A 454 -19.82 15.11 2.54
N ALA A 455 -19.05 14.56 3.49
CA ALA A 455 -17.59 14.64 3.45
C ALA A 455 -17.02 13.94 2.21
N ILE A 456 -17.51 12.75 1.83
CA ILE A 456 -17.06 12.05 0.61
C ILE A 456 -17.34 12.90 -0.63
N LEU A 457 -18.55 13.47 -0.76
CA LEU A 457 -18.89 14.34 -1.89
C LEU A 457 -17.92 15.53 -2.01
N LEU A 458 -17.65 16.21 -0.89
CA LEU A 458 -16.77 17.38 -0.83
C LEU A 458 -15.27 17.05 -0.99
N THR A 459 -14.87 15.78 -0.97
CA THR A 459 -13.51 15.40 -1.38
C THR A 459 -13.28 15.60 -2.89
N PHE A 460 -14.36 15.52 -3.67
CA PHE A 460 -14.33 15.47 -5.14
C PHE A 460 -13.30 14.47 -5.68
N SER A 461 -13.14 13.33 -4.99
CA SER A 461 -12.31 12.23 -5.47
C SER A 461 -13.03 11.53 -6.63
N LYS A 462 -12.45 11.62 -7.83
CA LYS A 462 -12.93 10.92 -9.04
C LYS A 462 -13.06 9.42 -8.77
N GLY A 463 -12.05 8.82 -8.12
CA GLY A 463 -12.03 7.39 -7.80
C GLY A 463 -13.16 6.98 -6.85
N ALA A 464 -13.47 7.80 -5.85
CA ALA A 464 -14.57 7.52 -4.93
C ALA A 464 -15.95 7.68 -5.59
N LEU A 465 -16.17 8.78 -6.31
CA LEU A 465 -17.49 9.14 -6.83
C LEU A 465 -17.89 8.34 -8.07
N ILE A 466 -16.91 7.94 -8.90
CA ILE A 466 -17.18 7.25 -10.17
C ILE A 466 -17.07 5.73 -10.02
N LEU A 467 -16.16 5.22 -9.19
CA LEU A 467 -15.90 3.78 -9.06
C LEU A 467 -16.25 3.24 -7.67
N GLY A 468 -15.60 3.74 -6.62
CA GLY A 468 -15.67 3.19 -5.27
C GLY A 468 -17.10 3.11 -4.73
N LEU A 469 -17.77 4.26 -4.60
CA LEU A 469 -19.11 4.33 -4.05
C LEU A 469 -20.15 3.62 -4.93
N PRO A 470 -20.25 3.89 -6.25
CA PRO A 470 -21.24 3.21 -7.09
C PRO A 470 -21.12 1.69 -7.03
N LEU A 471 -19.91 1.13 -7.19
CA LEU A 471 -19.72 -0.32 -7.18
C LEU A 471 -19.99 -0.93 -5.79
N SER A 472 -19.67 -0.23 -4.70
CA SER A 472 -19.97 -0.72 -3.36
C SER A 472 -21.48 -0.78 -3.06
N LEU A 473 -22.26 0.20 -3.53
CA LEU A 473 -23.71 0.23 -3.36
C LEU A 473 -24.43 -0.79 -4.25
N LEU A 474 -23.96 -0.96 -5.50
CA LEU A 474 -24.43 -2.04 -6.38
C LEU A 474 -24.14 -3.41 -5.79
N ALA A 475 -22.93 -3.64 -5.28
CA ALA A 475 -22.58 -4.86 -4.60
C ALA A 475 -23.47 -5.10 -3.37
N LEU A 476 -23.75 -4.07 -2.58
CA LEU A 476 -24.66 -4.17 -1.44
C LEU A 476 -26.07 -4.61 -1.87
N GLY A 477 -26.63 -4.03 -2.93
CA GLY A 477 -27.93 -4.41 -3.48
C GLY A 477 -27.95 -5.84 -4.03
N LEU A 478 -26.91 -6.23 -4.78
CA LEU A 478 -26.72 -7.57 -5.31
C LEU A 478 -26.63 -8.63 -4.20
N LEU A 479 -25.83 -8.36 -3.17
CA LEU A 479 -25.62 -9.27 -2.04
C LEU A 479 -26.86 -9.37 -1.14
N ALA A 480 -27.60 -8.28 -0.97
CA ALA A 480 -28.87 -8.26 -0.24
C ALA A 480 -29.98 -9.03 -0.96
N GLY A 481 -29.98 -9.02 -2.30
CA GLY A 481 -30.88 -9.79 -3.17
C GLY A 481 -32.29 -9.21 -3.32
N GLY A 482 -33.08 -9.79 -4.24
CA GLY A 482 -34.47 -9.40 -4.51
C GLY A 482 -34.59 -7.97 -5.03
N ARG A 483 -35.54 -7.20 -4.49
CA ARG A 483 -35.78 -5.80 -4.90
C ARG A 483 -34.58 -4.86 -4.67
N TRP A 484 -33.65 -5.22 -3.77
CA TRP A 484 -32.54 -4.35 -3.41
C TRP A 484 -31.51 -4.17 -4.53
N LEU A 485 -31.41 -5.12 -5.46
CA LEU A 485 -30.62 -4.94 -6.68
C LEU A 485 -31.16 -3.74 -7.49
N TRP A 486 -32.46 -3.73 -7.77
CA TRP A 486 -33.11 -2.66 -8.52
C TRP A 486 -33.08 -1.32 -7.79
N VAL A 487 -33.25 -1.32 -6.47
CA VAL A 487 -33.10 -0.10 -5.65
C VAL A 487 -31.68 0.46 -5.77
N SER A 488 -30.65 -0.40 -5.71
CA SER A 488 -29.26 0.06 -5.84
C SER A 488 -28.94 0.58 -7.25
N LEU A 489 -29.44 -0.08 -8.30
CA LEU A 489 -29.32 0.37 -9.69
C LEU A 489 -29.99 1.73 -9.90
N GLY A 490 -31.23 1.88 -9.43
CA GLY A 490 -31.97 3.13 -9.50
C GLY A 490 -31.28 4.25 -8.73
N ALA A 491 -30.77 3.99 -7.52
CA ALA A 491 -30.05 4.97 -6.72
C ALA A 491 -28.74 5.41 -7.39
N VAL A 492 -27.98 4.47 -7.97
CA VAL A 492 -26.72 4.78 -8.68
C VAL A 492 -26.99 5.54 -9.96
N ALA A 493 -28.02 5.16 -10.73
CA ALA A 493 -28.44 5.89 -11.92
C ALA A 493 -28.91 7.31 -11.59
N ALA A 494 -29.70 7.48 -10.53
CA ALA A 494 -30.13 8.79 -10.04
C ALA A 494 -28.94 9.65 -9.58
N ALA A 495 -27.99 9.06 -8.85
CA ALA A 495 -26.77 9.76 -8.43
C ALA A 495 -25.89 10.14 -9.63
N ALA A 496 -25.75 9.26 -10.63
CA ALA A 496 -25.04 9.57 -11.87
C ALA A 496 -25.70 10.72 -12.64
N GLY A 497 -27.03 10.73 -12.72
CA GLY A 497 -27.81 11.85 -13.29
C GLY A 497 -27.59 13.16 -12.52
N ALA A 498 -27.65 13.11 -11.19
CA ALA A 498 -27.39 14.27 -10.33
C ALA A 498 -25.94 14.77 -10.40
N ALA A 499 -25.00 13.90 -10.78
CA ALA A 499 -23.58 14.24 -10.97
C ALA A 499 -23.27 14.83 -12.35
N ILE A 500 -24.20 14.86 -13.31
CA ILE A 500 -23.97 15.43 -14.65
C ILE A 500 -23.41 16.87 -14.60
N PRO A 501 -23.91 17.79 -13.74
CA PRO A 501 -23.32 19.13 -13.62
C PRO A 501 -21.85 19.12 -13.18
N LEU A 502 -21.41 18.13 -12.40
CA LEU A 502 -20.01 18.01 -11.97
C LEU A 502 -19.09 17.80 -13.17
N LEU A 503 -19.54 17.11 -14.24
CA LEU A 503 -18.74 16.86 -15.44
C LEU A 503 -18.34 18.15 -16.18
N ARG A 504 -19.09 19.24 -15.98
CA ARG A 504 -18.79 20.55 -16.56
C ARG A 504 -17.80 21.37 -15.73
N THR A 505 -17.46 20.91 -14.53
CA THR A 505 -16.47 21.60 -13.70
C THR A 505 -15.06 21.35 -14.24
N PRO A 506 -14.11 22.29 -14.06
CA PRO A 506 -12.71 22.14 -14.50
C PRO A 506 -12.08 20.84 -14.00
N ARG A 507 -12.48 20.40 -12.81
CA ARG A 507 -12.00 19.17 -12.18
C ARG A 507 -12.35 17.92 -12.99
N PHE A 508 -13.55 17.83 -13.57
CA PHE A 508 -14.03 16.64 -14.27
C PHE A 508 -14.03 16.79 -15.80
N ALA A 509 -13.86 18.01 -16.32
CA ALA A 509 -13.77 18.26 -17.75
C ALA A 509 -12.60 17.51 -18.41
N SER A 510 -11.47 17.36 -17.70
CA SER A 510 -10.28 16.63 -18.16
C SER A 510 -10.29 15.13 -17.83
N LEU A 511 -11.45 14.54 -17.50
CA LEU A 511 -11.52 13.13 -17.09
C LEU A 511 -10.98 12.16 -18.17
N PHE A 512 -11.26 12.46 -19.43
CA PHE A 512 -10.88 11.64 -20.59
C PHE A 512 -9.67 12.19 -21.36
N ASP A 513 -9.06 13.28 -20.89
CA ASP A 513 -7.86 13.82 -21.50
C ASP A 513 -6.64 12.96 -21.11
N THR A 514 -6.05 12.30 -22.10
CA THR A 514 -4.86 11.45 -21.94
C THR A 514 -3.57 12.15 -22.36
N ARG A 515 -3.67 13.37 -22.88
CA ARG A 515 -2.54 14.18 -23.37
C ARG A 515 -2.09 15.23 -22.35
N GLY A 516 -2.94 15.56 -21.38
CA GLY A 516 -2.64 16.48 -20.29
C GLY A 516 -3.33 16.12 -18.97
N GLY A 517 -2.93 16.82 -17.90
CA GLY A 517 -3.57 16.73 -16.58
C GLY A 517 -3.44 15.40 -15.85
N THR A 518 -4.34 15.15 -14.90
CA THR A 518 -4.22 14.05 -13.93
C THR A 518 -4.22 12.64 -14.53
N THR A 519 -4.92 12.42 -15.65
CA THR A 519 -4.99 11.11 -16.30
C THR A 519 -3.70 10.80 -17.06
N PHE A 520 -3.11 11.79 -17.74
CA PHE A 520 -1.80 11.68 -18.37
C PHE A 520 -0.72 11.24 -17.36
N PHE A 521 -0.57 11.96 -16.24
CA PHE A 521 0.43 11.60 -15.22
C PHE A 521 0.20 10.20 -14.63
N ARG A 522 -1.05 9.76 -14.51
CA ARG A 522 -1.36 8.40 -14.04
C ARG A 522 -0.92 7.33 -15.04
N LEU A 523 -1.09 7.55 -16.34
CA LEU A 523 -0.63 6.61 -17.37
C LEU A 523 0.90 6.51 -17.39
N GLN A 524 1.61 7.65 -17.30
CA GLN A 524 3.06 7.69 -17.19
C GLN A 524 3.53 6.96 -15.93
N LEU A 525 2.90 7.23 -14.78
CA LEU A 525 3.19 6.54 -13.53
C LEU A 525 2.99 5.03 -13.64
N TRP A 526 1.94 4.56 -14.33
CA TRP A 526 1.71 3.13 -14.54
C TRP A 526 2.78 2.48 -15.42
N GLN A 527 3.24 3.18 -16.45
CA GLN A 527 4.36 2.72 -17.29
C GLN A 527 5.65 2.62 -16.47
N SER A 528 6.01 3.67 -15.71
CA SER A 528 7.15 3.65 -14.78
C SER A 528 7.04 2.50 -13.76
N SER A 529 5.84 2.27 -13.22
CA SER A 529 5.59 1.22 -12.24
C SER A 529 5.72 -0.18 -12.85
N TRP A 530 5.26 -0.36 -14.09
CA TRP A 530 5.44 -1.61 -14.80
C TRP A 530 6.93 -1.90 -15.08
N ALA A 531 7.69 -0.89 -15.53
CA ALA A 531 9.14 -1.02 -15.71
C ALA A 531 9.84 -1.38 -14.38
N MET A 532 9.47 -0.69 -13.29
CA MET A 532 9.97 -0.99 -11.94
C MET A 532 9.66 -2.43 -11.50
N TRP A 533 8.43 -2.91 -11.70
CA TRP A 533 8.09 -4.28 -11.33
C TRP A 533 8.81 -5.32 -12.20
N ARG A 534 8.97 -5.06 -13.51
CA ARG A 534 9.71 -5.94 -14.43
C ARG A 534 11.17 -6.12 -13.99
N ASP A 535 11.79 -5.06 -13.50
CA ASP A 535 13.19 -5.09 -13.01
C ASP A 535 13.30 -5.76 -11.62
N HIS A 536 12.20 -5.79 -10.84
CA HIS A 536 12.14 -6.39 -9.49
C HIS A 536 10.99 -7.40 -9.34
N PRO A 537 10.92 -8.47 -10.16
CA PRO A 537 9.70 -9.26 -10.36
C PRO A 537 9.26 -10.05 -9.12
N TRP A 538 10.22 -10.53 -8.31
CA TRP A 538 9.92 -11.48 -7.23
C TRP A 538 9.50 -10.80 -5.93
N PHE A 539 10.28 -9.82 -5.47
CA PHE A 539 10.09 -9.17 -4.17
C PHE A 539 9.74 -7.69 -4.26
N GLY A 540 9.67 -7.11 -5.47
CA GLY A 540 9.52 -5.69 -5.65
C GLY A 540 10.74 -4.92 -5.13
N VAL A 541 10.58 -3.60 -5.00
CA VAL A 541 11.59 -2.68 -4.48
C VAL A 541 11.60 -2.60 -2.95
N GLY A 542 10.68 -3.29 -2.28
CA GLY A 542 10.52 -3.24 -0.84
C GLY A 542 9.42 -2.30 -0.37
N PRO A 543 8.89 -2.50 0.85
CA PRO A 543 8.00 -1.54 1.51
C PRO A 543 8.59 -0.12 1.52
N ASP A 544 7.77 0.89 1.25
CA ASP A 544 8.06 2.32 1.27
C ASP A 544 9.23 2.79 0.36
N ASN A 545 9.65 1.95 -0.61
CA ASN A 545 10.76 2.27 -1.50
C ASN A 545 10.32 2.81 -2.88
N PHE A 546 9.02 2.77 -3.18
CA PHE A 546 8.47 3.21 -4.48
C PHE A 546 8.86 4.65 -4.82
N LEU A 547 8.71 5.58 -3.88
CA LEU A 547 9.04 7.01 -4.08
C LEU A 547 10.47 7.21 -4.59
N TYR A 548 11.43 6.60 -3.89
CA TYR A 548 12.86 6.73 -4.15
C TYR A 548 13.23 6.14 -5.52
N GLN A 549 12.65 4.99 -5.86
CA GLN A 549 12.88 4.32 -7.14
C GLN A 549 12.18 5.03 -8.30
N TYR A 550 10.96 5.50 -8.10
CA TYR A 550 10.24 6.27 -9.10
C TYR A 550 11.03 7.54 -9.43
N ARG A 551 11.28 8.40 -8.44
CA ARG A 551 12.04 9.65 -8.63
C ARG A 551 13.45 9.42 -9.19
N GLY A 552 14.17 8.44 -8.63
CA GLY A 552 15.58 8.24 -8.91
C GLY A 552 15.90 7.19 -9.95
N ARG A 553 14.93 6.63 -10.68
CA ARG A 553 15.23 5.65 -11.72
C ARG A 553 14.15 5.58 -12.77
N TYR A 554 12.90 5.41 -12.36
CA TYR A 554 11.82 5.03 -13.28
C TYR A 554 10.94 6.19 -13.74
N ILE A 555 11.10 7.40 -13.21
CA ILE A 555 10.32 8.57 -13.64
C ILE A 555 10.58 8.80 -15.12
N LEU A 556 9.49 8.87 -15.89
CA LEU A 556 9.60 9.15 -17.31
C LEU A 556 9.95 10.63 -17.49
N PRO A 557 10.83 10.99 -18.44
CA PRO A 557 11.18 12.40 -18.68
C PRO A 557 9.96 13.31 -18.92
N ALA A 558 8.88 12.76 -19.49
CA ALA A 558 7.61 13.47 -19.70
C ALA A 558 6.77 13.67 -18.42
N ALA A 559 7.07 12.99 -17.32
CA ALA A 559 6.36 13.02 -16.04
C ALA A 559 7.10 13.80 -14.94
N TRP A 560 8.12 14.57 -15.32
CA TRP A 560 9.04 15.25 -14.40
C TRP A 560 8.37 16.20 -13.39
N GLN A 561 7.15 16.70 -13.69
CA GLN A 561 6.42 17.64 -12.81
C GLN A 561 5.89 16.98 -11.53
N GLU A 562 5.81 15.66 -11.48
CA GLU A 562 5.25 14.91 -10.35
C GLU A 562 6.29 13.92 -9.79
N PRO A 563 7.49 14.36 -9.33
CA PRO A 563 8.57 13.47 -8.92
C PRO A 563 8.35 12.80 -7.56
N ASP A 564 7.40 13.31 -6.78
CA ASP A 564 7.23 12.95 -5.37
C ASP A 564 6.06 11.97 -5.12
N LEU A 565 5.66 11.24 -6.17
CA LEU A 565 4.63 10.21 -6.07
C LEU A 565 5.17 8.95 -5.36
N SER A 566 4.48 8.52 -4.31
CA SER A 566 4.91 7.44 -3.41
C SER A 566 4.21 6.10 -3.64
N HIS A 567 3.30 6.02 -4.62
CA HIS A 567 2.61 4.79 -4.99
C HIS A 567 2.01 4.89 -6.40
N PRO A 568 1.75 3.75 -7.07
CA PRO A 568 1.39 3.72 -8.49
C PRO A 568 -0.08 4.09 -8.80
N HIS A 569 -0.91 4.40 -7.80
CA HIS A 569 -2.35 4.62 -7.98
C HIS A 569 -3.08 3.45 -8.67
N ASN A 570 -2.64 2.22 -8.41
CA ASN A 570 -3.30 1.00 -8.85
C ASN A 570 -2.90 -0.14 -7.91
N ILE A 571 -3.89 -0.77 -7.28
CA ILE A 571 -3.67 -1.79 -6.25
C ILE A 571 -2.78 -2.95 -6.73
N LEU A 572 -2.91 -3.39 -7.98
CA LEU A 572 -2.11 -4.52 -8.50
C LEU A 572 -0.65 -4.12 -8.68
N LEU A 573 -0.42 -2.95 -9.29
CA LEU A 573 0.93 -2.39 -9.40
C LEU A 573 1.52 -2.05 -8.04
N ASP A 574 0.71 -1.65 -7.05
CA ASP A 574 1.18 -1.32 -5.71
C ASP A 574 1.72 -2.58 -4.99
N TYR A 575 0.99 -3.70 -5.06
CA TYR A 575 1.50 -4.99 -4.59
C TYR A 575 2.73 -5.46 -5.39
N GLY A 576 2.69 -5.35 -6.72
CA GLY A 576 3.80 -5.77 -7.60
C GLY A 576 5.09 -4.99 -7.36
N CYS A 577 5.02 -3.66 -7.33
CA CYS A 577 6.19 -2.82 -7.09
C CYS A 577 6.72 -2.96 -5.66
N ARG A 578 5.86 -3.05 -4.62
CA ARG A 578 6.34 -3.09 -3.23
C ARG A 578 6.81 -4.48 -2.81
N LEU A 579 6.09 -5.52 -3.19
CA LEU A 579 6.25 -6.88 -2.67
C LEU A 579 6.47 -7.93 -3.77
N GLY A 580 6.51 -7.54 -5.04
CA GLY A 580 6.71 -8.42 -6.18
C GLY A 580 5.55 -9.37 -6.44
N LEU A 581 5.83 -10.40 -7.25
CA LEU A 581 4.86 -11.42 -7.62
C LEU A 581 4.33 -12.17 -6.39
N TYR A 582 5.19 -12.44 -5.39
CA TYR A 582 4.77 -13.04 -4.13
C TYR A 582 3.71 -12.18 -3.42
N GLY A 583 3.94 -10.87 -3.37
CA GLY A 583 2.98 -9.92 -2.80
C GLY A 583 1.65 -9.92 -3.53
N LEU A 584 1.69 -9.90 -4.86
CA LEU A 584 0.49 -9.95 -5.69
C LEU A 584 -0.32 -11.24 -5.44
N VAL A 585 0.35 -12.39 -5.43
CA VAL A 585 -0.32 -13.69 -5.24
C VAL A 585 -0.90 -13.79 -3.82
N VAL A 586 -0.20 -13.31 -2.79
CA VAL A 586 -0.76 -13.23 -1.43
C VAL A 586 -1.93 -12.25 -1.35
N GLY A 587 -1.84 -11.07 -1.98
CA GLY A 587 -2.91 -10.08 -2.01
C GLY A 587 -4.18 -10.66 -2.65
N LEU A 588 -4.05 -11.36 -3.78
CA LEU A 588 -5.16 -12.09 -4.41
C LEU A 588 -5.66 -13.24 -3.52
N GLY A 589 -4.76 -13.95 -2.85
CA GLY A 589 -5.09 -15.01 -1.88
C GLY A 589 -5.92 -14.50 -0.70
N LEU A 590 -5.58 -13.33 -0.15
CA LEU A 590 -6.33 -12.63 0.89
C LEU A 590 -7.74 -12.25 0.42
N GLN A 591 -7.87 -11.72 -0.79
CA GLN A 591 -9.19 -11.41 -1.37
C GLN A 591 -10.03 -12.67 -1.56
N ALA A 592 -9.46 -13.73 -2.15
CA ALA A 592 -10.14 -15.00 -2.31
C ALA A 592 -10.55 -15.61 -0.95
N ALA A 593 -9.68 -15.51 0.06
CA ALA A 593 -9.97 -15.96 1.42
C ALA A 593 -11.14 -15.19 2.05
N PHE A 594 -11.10 -13.86 1.98
CA PHE A 594 -12.16 -13.00 2.51
C PHE A 594 -13.51 -13.34 1.89
N TRP A 595 -13.60 -13.39 0.55
CA TRP A 595 -14.86 -13.63 -0.14
C TRP A 595 -15.42 -15.04 0.11
N ARG A 596 -14.56 -16.06 0.23
CA ARG A 596 -14.99 -17.41 0.60
C ARG A 596 -15.66 -17.47 1.98
N VAL A 597 -15.13 -16.73 2.95
CA VAL A 597 -15.72 -16.68 4.29
C VAL A 597 -16.94 -15.76 4.33
N ALA A 598 -16.90 -14.62 3.63
CA ALA A 598 -17.92 -13.59 3.70
C ALA A 598 -19.20 -13.90 2.89
N LEU A 599 -19.07 -14.50 1.70
CA LEU A 599 -20.21 -14.73 0.80
C LEU A 599 -21.33 -15.57 1.44
N PRO A 600 -21.04 -16.69 2.15
CA PRO A 600 -22.07 -17.43 2.87
C PRO A 600 -22.78 -16.60 3.95
N LEU A 601 -22.13 -15.59 4.53
CA LEU A 601 -22.68 -14.76 5.61
C LEU A 601 -23.86 -13.88 5.16
N ARG A 602 -24.02 -13.65 3.85
CA ARG A 602 -25.19 -12.93 3.30
C ARG A 602 -26.53 -13.60 3.59
N ARG A 603 -26.50 -14.89 3.95
CA ARG A 603 -27.69 -15.73 4.25
C ARG A 603 -27.92 -15.94 5.75
N LEU A 604 -27.20 -15.23 6.63
CA LEU A 604 -27.44 -15.32 8.08
C LEU A 604 -28.89 -14.93 8.43
N SER A 605 -29.50 -15.69 9.34
CA SER A 605 -30.86 -15.42 9.86
C SER A 605 -30.88 -14.22 10.82
N ASP A 606 -29.83 -14.07 11.64
CA ASP A 606 -29.63 -12.89 12.47
C ASP A 606 -29.42 -11.65 11.58
N ARG A 607 -30.38 -10.72 11.65
CA ARG A 607 -30.42 -9.53 10.79
C ARG A 607 -29.28 -8.55 11.06
N ASP A 608 -28.85 -8.38 12.31
CA ASP A 608 -27.77 -7.46 12.66
C ASP A 608 -26.43 -8.01 12.16
N ARG A 609 -26.18 -9.31 12.36
CA ARG A 609 -24.99 -10.00 11.83
C ARG A 609 -24.97 -10.03 10.31
N ARG A 610 -26.12 -10.28 9.67
CA ARG A 610 -26.27 -10.22 8.22
C ARG A 610 -25.98 -8.82 7.69
N ALA A 611 -26.52 -7.78 8.30
CA ALA A 611 -26.29 -6.40 7.90
C ALA A 611 -24.80 -6.02 8.03
N LEU A 612 -24.15 -6.44 9.11
CA LEU A 612 -22.71 -6.26 9.31
C LEU A 612 -21.89 -6.94 8.19
N ALA A 613 -22.18 -8.20 7.87
CA ALA A 613 -21.51 -8.93 6.80
C ALA A 613 -21.67 -8.26 5.43
N LEU A 614 -22.89 -7.84 5.09
CA LEU A 614 -23.19 -7.11 3.85
C LEU A 614 -22.42 -5.78 3.77
N GLY A 615 -22.38 -5.05 4.88
CA GLY A 615 -21.64 -3.79 4.99
C GLY A 615 -20.14 -3.95 4.77
N LEU A 616 -19.52 -4.96 5.41
CA LEU A 616 -18.09 -5.26 5.26
C LEU A 616 -17.75 -5.72 3.84
N MET A 617 -18.60 -6.53 3.20
CA MET A 617 -18.43 -6.90 1.79
C MET A 617 -18.52 -5.68 0.88
N GLY A 618 -19.48 -4.77 1.10
CA GLY A 618 -19.55 -3.51 0.36
C GLY A 618 -18.30 -2.64 0.56
N GLY A 619 -17.78 -2.57 1.79
CA GLY A 619 -16.53 -1.86 2.11
C GLY A 619 -15.32 -2.46 1.39
N MET A 620 -15.25 -3.79 1.27
CA MET A 620 -14.23 -4.49 0.50
C MET A 620 -14.35 -4.20 -1.01
N VAL A 621 -15.56 -4.12 -1.56
CA VAL A 621 -15.76 -3.69 -2.96
C VAL A 621 -15.30 -2.25 -3.17
N ASN A 622 -15.62 -1.33 -2.26
CA ASN A 622 -15.11 0.04 -2.34
C ASN A 622 -13.57 0.08 -2.33
N MET A 623 -12.93 -0.69 -1.44
CA MET A 623 -11.47 -0.84 -1.38
C MET A 623 -10.89 -1.26 -2.73
N LEU A 624 -11.46 -2.30 -3.35
CA LEU A 624 -10.99 -2.81 -4.64
C LEU A 624 -11.24 -1.80 -5.78
N ALA A 625 -12.46 -1.31 -5.89
CA ALA A 625 -12.89 -0.40 -6.96
C ALA A 625 -12.14 0.94 -6.95
N HIS A 626 -12.06 1.59 -5.80
CA HIS A 626 -11.30 2.85 -5.66
C HIS A 626 -9.80 2.58 -5.82
N GLY A 627 -9.32 1.44 -5.30
CA GLY A 627 -7.92 1.01 -5.41
C GLY A 627 -7.43 0.74 -6.83
N LEU A 628 -8.31 0.59 -7.83
CA LEU A 628 -7.87 0.47 -9.23
C LEU A 628 -7.28 1.78 -9.79
N VAL A 629 -7.58 2.91 -9.16
CA VAL A 629 -7.18 4.26 -9.62
C VAL A 629 -6.52 5.11 -8.53
N ASP A 630 -6.27 4.54 -7.36
CA ASP A 630 -5.61 5.19 -6.22
C ASP A 630 -4.96 4.14 -5.29
N VAL A 631 -4.30 4.57 -4.21
CA VAL A 631 -3.79 3.68 -3.18
C VAL A 631 -4.93 2.94 -2.46
N SER A 632 -4.67 1.71 -2.01
CA SER A 632 -5.72 0.89 -1.38
C SER A 632 -5.29 0.20 -0.09
N TYR A 633 -4.14 -0.46 -0.05
CA TYR A 633 -3.75 -1.21 1.15
C TYR A 633 -2.64 -0.55 1.95
N PHE A 634 -1.59 -0.05 1.30
CA PHE A 634 -0.34 0.38 1.94
C PHE A 634 -0.43 1.78 2.60
N VAL A 635 -1.46 2.00 3.41
CA VAL A 635 -1.64 3.18 4.27
C VAL A 635 -2.19 2.68 5.61
N ILE A 636 -1.67 3.21 6.72
CA ILE A 636 -1.90 2.70 8.08
C ILE A 636 -3.39 2.47 8.39
N ASP A 637 -4.23 3.49 8.22
CA ASP A 637 -5.66 3.43 8.51
C ASP A 637 -6.42 2.50 7.57
N LEU A 638 -6.04 2.47 6.28
CA LEU A 638 -6.62 1.57 5.29
C LEU A 638 -6.27 0.11 5.59
N ALA A 639 -5.06 -0.17 6.08
CA ALA A 639 -4.64 -1.48 6.54
C ALA A 639 -5.43 -1.91 7.79
N PHE A 640 -5.58 -1.03 8.80
CA PHE A 640 -6.42 -1.32 9.95
C PHE A 640 -7.88 -1.61 9.57
N ALA A 641 -8.47 -0.81 8.67
CA ALA A 641 -9.83 -1.04 8.18
C ALA A 641 -9.95 -2.39 7.44
N PHE A 642 -8.94 -2.76 6.64
CA PHE A 642 -8.88 -4.04 5.95
C PHE A 642 -8.82 -5.22 6.94
N PHE A 643 -7.89 -5.19 7.89
CA PHE A 643 -7.73 -6.25 8.89
C PHE A 643 -8.90 -6.31 9.90
N LEU A 644 -9.56 -5.19 10.18
CA LEU A 644 -10.84 -5.18 10.90
C LEU A 644 -11.89 -6.00 10.12
N ALA A 645 -12.05 -5.75 8.82
CA ALA A 645 -13.02 -6.48 8.00
C ALA A 645 -12.71 -7.99 7.96
N LEU A 646 -11.44 -8.36 7.82
CA LEU A 646 -11.00 -9.76 7.90
C LEU A 646 -11.35 -10.40 9.25
N GLY A 647 -11.04 -9.73 10.35
CA GLY A 647 -11.25 -10.24 11.71
C GLY A 647 -12.73 -10.39 12.06
N VAL A 648 -13.56 -9.42 11.67
CA VAL A 648 -15.00 -9.44 11.94
C VAL A 648 -15.70 -10.51 11.10
N VAL A 649 -15.32 -10.70 9.84
CA VAL A 649 -15.88 -11.78 8.98
C VAL A 649 -15.54 -13.16 9.54
N GLU A 650 -14.29 -13.37 9.99
CA GLU A 650 -13.90 -14.63 10.64
C GLU A 650 -14.66 -14.88 11.95
N TRP A 651 -14.86 -13.83 12.76
CA TRP A 651 -15.67 -13.92 13.97
C TRP A 651 -17.11 -14.30 13.66
N LEU A 652 -17.75 -13.66 12.68
CA LEU A 652 -19.10 -13.99 12.22
C LEU A 652 -19.22 -15.44 11.71
N ALA A 653 -18.16 -15.97 11.11
CA ALA A 653 -18.12 -17.34 10.61
C ALA A 653 -17.79 -18.39 11.69
N SER A 654 -17.14 -18.00 12.79
CA SER A 654 -16.85 -18.90 13.92
C SER A 654 -18.01 -19.13 14.88
N ASP A 655 -19.05 -18.30 14.76
CA ASP A 655 -20.25 -18.33 15.61
C ASP A 655 -21.45 -18.98 14.87
N ARG A 656 -21.13 -19.77 13.84
CA ARG A 656 -21.99 -20.73 13.15
C ARG A 656 -21.61 -22.12 13.61
#